data_AF-A0A7C4IHW4-F1
#
_entry.id   AF-A0A7C4IHW4-F1
#
_cell.length_a   1.000
_cell.length_b   1.000
_cell.length_c   1.000
_cell.angle_alpha   90.00
_cell.angle_beta   90.00
_cell.angle_gamma   90.00
#
_symmetry.space_group_name_H-M   'P 1'
#
loop_
_entity.id
_entity.type
_entity.pdbx_description
1 polymer ?
#
loop_
_entity_poly.entity_id
_entity_poly.type
_entity_poly.pdbx_seq_one_letter_code
_entity_poly.pdbx_strand_id
1 'polypeptide(L)'
;MRKTIISSMLLFLVVAISCTLISCGSSSDNKIKSRVPTLLPSSTDFPNAGLLVSADSVQKSLGAKGLVVIDARSSGYETAHIPKAINLKFGDFFTPGTGLLPTTTLEAKLGQAGLTRDMTIVIYDDTTASFGAAGRIFWMLEYLGCDDVHILDGGWDKWVADNRPTETKINTLPSATFTASVNRSIKSTSSHIAYRLYDNDFVVVDNREDEEFIGWQLYGEARGGHIPGAVQVPYKWLFNTDKTTKTYHDLRLLLKSKGISPDKEVTAYCTVGIRSAYMYFVLRLMGYQRISNYDASIVDWASKTDLPMEKASRFSTIVYPMWVKSLIDYHKTGSTTAPPPEYPYDRSHKYLIFETQWGSFEDMAQGWADNSYLIGHIPGAIHSNSDIYENGYPRWFLIPTAELYAAMGNMGITADTTVVVYSNSRIFAARLWWILKYGGVKDVRFLNGGYEAWTDAGFAGETKINDPVPTTYSGTVTPAFIATTDHVFSKYTDTATVQILDTRTGSEYAGIISGYSYLAAKGRIPNAIWANDADDSSAVYNDPDGTLRSYTEIRDVWQALGVKSTVSSNLFDKNVIFYCGGGYRSSLTFLYAYLMGYDNVRNYSDGWAGWSTTYIEDPNYTEPPTPGWLQLPSGRPFLTGW
;
A
#
# COMPACT_ATOMS: atom_id res chain seq x y z
N MET A 1 29.51 64.08 29.02
CA MET A 1 29.04 64.17 27.62
C MET A 1 29.76 63.12 26.80
N ARG A 2 28.98 62.35 26.00
CA ARG A 2 29.28 61.58 24.77
C ARG A 2 30.76 61.36 24.38
N LYS A 3 31.26 60.12 24.38
CA LYS A 3 31.20 59.04 23.34
C LYS A 3 32.40 59.10 22.36
N THR A 4 33.23 58.05 22.42
CA THR A 4 34.19 57.59 21.39
C THR A 4 34.55 56.14 21.81
N ILE A 5 34.19 55.05 21.10
CA ILE A 5 34.62 54.51 19.79
C ILE A 5 35.74 53.44 19.93
N ILE A 6 35.52 52.27 19.30
CA ILE A 6 36.47 51.20 18.85
C ILE A 6 37.08 50.32 19.96
N SER A 7 37.46 49.04 19.80
CA SER A 7 37.12 47.86 18.96
C SER A 7 38.18 46.81 19.35
N SER A 8 37.76 45.54 19.48
CA SER A 8 38.51 44.31 19.13
C SER A 8 39.86 43.91 19.79
N MET A 9 39.91 42.60 20.07
CA MET A 9 41.04 41.64 20.01
C MET A 9 41.90 41.31 21.26
N LEU A 10 41.64 40.06 21.72
CA LEU A 10 42.57 38.99 22.12
C LEU A 10 43.97 39.33 22.66
N LEU A 11 44.30 38.78 23.84
CA LEU A 11 45.55 38.04 24.02
C LEU A 11 45.46 37.02 25.19
N PHE A 12 45.95 35.82 24.91
CA PHE A 12 46.22 34.69 25.84
C PHE A 12 47.25 35.07 26.93
N LEU A 13 47.19 34.45 28.12
CA LEU A 13 48.12 33.36 28.52
C LEU A 13 47.92 32.90 29.99
N VAL A 14 47.98 31.58 30.11
CA VAL A 14 48.07 30.65 31.25
C VAL A 14 49.14 31.02 32.31
N VAL A 15 48.88 30.77 33.61
CA VAL A 15 49.77 30.04 34.55
C VAL A 15 48.94 29.48 35.73
N ALA A 16 49.07 28.17 35.95
CA ALA A 16 48.53 27.39 37.05
C ALA A 16 49.38 27.56 38.33
N ILE A 17 48.78 27.39 39.53
CA ILE A 17 49.45 26.80 40.70
C ILE A 17 48.41 26.12 41.59
N SER A 18 48.75 24.88 41.94
CA SER A 18 48.04 23.87 42.70
C SER A 18 48.01 24.18 44.20
N CYS A 19 46.90 23.87 44.87
CA CYS A 19 46.89 23.54 46.31
C CYS A 19 45.86 22.43 46.57
N THR A 20 46.39 21.26 46.90
CA THR A 20 45.64 20.14 47.47
C THR A 20 45.35 20.42 48.94
N LEU A 21 44.09 20.33 49.34
CA LEU A 21 43.69 20.12 50.73
C LEU A 21 42.66 18.99 50.78
N ILE A 22 43.05 17.94 51.49
CA ILE A 22 42.25 16.78 51.86
C ILE A 22 41.29 17.22 52.97
N SER A 23 39.99 16.99 52.77
CA SER A 23 38.99 17.00 53.84
C SER A 23 38.21 15.69 53.77
N CYS A 24 38.44 14.81 54.75
CA CYS A 24 37.61 13.65 55.04
C CYS A 24 36.27 14.11 55.63
N GLY A 25 35.15 13.48 55.24
CA GLY A 25 33.90 13.66 55.98
C GLY A 25 32.64 13.09 55.33
N SER A 26 32.24 11.91 55.83
CA SER A 26 30.92 11.27 55.75
C SER A 26 30.41 10.79 54.39
N SER A 27 30.49 9.46 54.23
CA SER A 27 29.64 8.64 53.38
C SER A 27 28.16 8.87 53.71
N SER A 28 27.46 9.61 52.86
CA SER A 28 26.02 9.46 52.73
C SER A 28 25.78 8.29 51.79
N ASP A 29 25.41 7.14 52.36
CA ASP A 29 24.70 6.08 51.66
C ASP A 29 23.46 6.70 51.00
N ASN A 30 23.60 7.11 49.74
CA ASN A 30 22.45 7.31 48.86
C ASN A 30 21.90 5.91 48.59
N LYS A 31 21.05 5.44 49.53
CA LYS A 31 20.04 4.43 49.24
C LYS A 31 19.29 4.93 48.00
N ILE A 32 19.65 4.41 46.84
CA ILE A 32 18.83 4.44 45.64
C ILE A 32 17.52 3.78 46.07
N LYS A 33 16.53 4.58 46.46
CA LYS A 33 15.17 4.10 46.65
C LYS A 33 14.81 3.49 45.31
N SER A 34 14.65 2.16 45.31
CA SER A 34 14.17 1.35 44.20
C SER A 34 12.94 2.05 43.60
N ARG A 35 13.15 2.84 42.55
CA ARG A 35 12.08 3.58 41.89
C ARG A 35 11.39 2.58 40.98
N VAL A 36 10.12 2.30 41.25
CA VAL A 36 9.26 1.56 40.32
C VAL A 36 9.32 2.29 38.98
N PRO A 37 9.49 1.59 37.85
CA PRO A 37 9.50 2.22 36.53
C PRO A 37 8.26 3.10 36.35
N THR A 38 8.42 4.34 35.91
CA THR A 38 7.29 5.24 35.63
C THR A 38 7.18 5.39 34.12
N LEU A 39 6.54 4.40 33.49
CA LEU A 39 6.29 4.40 32.06
C LEU A 39 4.99 5.17 31.80
N LEU A 40 5.10 6.23 30.99
CA LEU A 40 3.96 7.07 30.62
C LEU A 40 3.57 6.77 29.18
N PRO A 41 2.27 6.64 28.90
CA PRO A 41 1.78 6.36 27.56
C PRO A 41 2.17 7.49 26.59
N SER A 42 2.37 7.16 25.32
CA SER A 42 2.60 8.18 24.28
C SER A 42 1.34 8.99 23.95
N SER A 43 0.16 8.38 24.11
CA SER A 43 -1.14 9.02 24.04
C SER A 43 -2.09 8.40 25.08
N THR A 44 -2.91 9.24 25.71
CA THR A 44 -3.93 8.81 26.67
C THR A 44 -5.27 8.45 26.02
N ASP A 45 -5.41 8.65 24.69
CA ASP A 45 -6.69 8.48 23.99
C ASP A 45 -7.06 7.01 23.75
N PHE A 46 -6.07 6.11 23.81
CA PHE A 46 -6.28 4.67 23.66
C PHE A 46 -6.91 4.05 24.91
N PRO A 47 -7.88 3.13 24.79
CA PRO A 47 -8.45 2.41 25.93
C PRO A 47 -7.41 1.69 26.78
N ASN A 48 -6.38 1.12 26.16
CA ASN A 48 -5.26 0.46 26.84
C ASN A 48 -3.94 1.23 26.64
N ALA A 49 -3.99 2.57 26.78
CA ALA A 49 -2.86 3.48 26.54
C ALA A 49 -1.52 3.04 27.14
N GLY A 50 -1.53 2.41 28.32
CA GLY A 50 -0.32 1.94 28.99
C GLY A 50 0.51 0.94 28.19
N LEU A 51 -0.05 0.27 27.17
CA LEU A 51 0.69 -0.67 26.31
C LEU A 51 1.68 0.03 25.36
N LEU A 52 1.47 1.31 25.04
CA LEU A 52 2.30 2.09 24.12
C LEU A 52 2.98 3.24 24.87
N VAL A 53 4.28 3.11 25.13
CA VAL A 53 5.01 4.01 26.03
C VAL A 53 5.85 5.03 25.28
N SER A 54 5.92 6.24 25.84
CA SER A 54 6.72 7.34 25.28
C SER A 54 8.22 7.14 25.49
N ALA A 55 9.02 7.54 24.50
CA ALA A 55 10.48 7.50 24.59
C ALA A 55 11.04 8.30 25.79
N ASP A 56 10.42 9.43 26.14
CA ASP A 56 10.79 10.23 27.32
C ASP A 56 10.66 9.45 28.63
N SER A 57 9.58 8.68 28.79
CA SER A 57 9.34 7.92 30.02
C SER A 57 10.25 6.69 30.12
N VAL A 58 10.53 6.03 28.99
CA VAL A 58 11.49 4.94 28.90
C VAL A 58 12.88 5.43 29.26
N GLN A 59 13.34 6.52 28.63
CA GLN A 59 14.65 7.12 28.89
C GLN A 59 14.84 7.49 30.37
N LYS A 60 13.82 8.09 31.02
CA LYS A 60 13.85 8.45 32.44
C LYS A 60 13.84 7.23 33.37
N SER A 61 13.36 6.09 32.89
CA SER A 61 13.23 4.85 33.67
C SER A 61 14.39 3.87 33.44
N LEU A 62 15.33 4.15 32.52
CA LEU A 62 16.47 3.27 32.26
C LEU A 62 17.26 2.96 33.54
N GLY A 63 17.44 1.67 33.83
CA GLY A 63 18.11 1.19 35.04
C GLY A 63 17.21 1.10 36.29
N ALA A 64 15.91 1.39 36.18
CA ALA A 64 14.95 1.10 37.25
C ALA A 64 14.92 -0.41 37.55
N LYS A 65 14.76 -0.75 38.83
CA LYS A 65 14.72 -2.15 39.26
C LYS A 65 13.48 -2.84 38.68
N GLY A 66 13.68 -3.96 38.00
CA GLY A 66 12.60 -4.76 37.41
C GLY A 66 12.19 -4.35 35.99
N LEU A 67 12.76 -3.26 35.44
CA LEU A 67 12.59 -2.89 34.04
C LEU A 67 13.60 -3.63 33.16
N VAL A 68 13.10 -4.25 32.09
CA VAL A 68 13.93 -4.75 30.98
C VAL A 68 13.52 -4.07 29.69
N VAL A 69 14.50 -3.55 28.95
CA VAL A 69 14.29 -3.04 27.60
C VAL A 69 14.81 -4.09 26.62
N ILE A 70 13.99 -4.47 25.64
CA ILE A 70 14.29 -5.48 24.64
C ILE A 70 14.40 -4.83 23.27
N ASP A 71 15.56 -4.96 22.66
CA ASP A 71 15.79 -4.73 21.24
C ASP A 71 15.40 -5.99 20.46
N ALA A 72 14.30 -5.90 19.70
CA ALA A 72 13.77 -6.99 18.88
C ALA A 72 14.23 -6.93 17.41
N ARG A 73 15.10 -5.97 17.04
CA ARG A 73 15.56 -5.82 15.66
C ARG A 73 16.27 -7.07 15.18
N SER A 74 16.09 -7.36 13.89
CA SER A 74 16.78 -8.47 13.21
C SER A 74 18.30 -8.22 13.12
N SER A 75 18.71 -6.96 13.05
CA SER A 75 20.11 -6.52 12.98
C SER A 75 20.30 -5.13 13.59
N GLY A 76 21.55 -4.73 13.83
CA GLY A 76 21.92 -3.36 14.23
C GLY A 76 22.11 -3.12 15.73
N TYR A 77 21.73 -4.07 16.59
CA TYR A 77 21.94 -3.97 18.04
C TYR A 77 23.41 -3.77 18.41
N GLU A 78 24.31 -4.53 17.80
CA GLU A 78 25.75 -4.47 18.06
C GLU A 78 26.38 -3.14 17.59
N THR A 79 25.74 -2.43 16.66
CA THR A 79 26.21 -1.14 16.14
C THR A 79 25.78 0.02 17.04
N ALA A 80 24.52 0.04 17.46
CA ALA A 80 23.99 0.99 18.43
C ALA A 80 22.60 0.52 18.89
N HIS A 81 22.29 0.66 20.18
CA HIS A 81 20.99 0.32 20.77
C HIS A 81 20.62 1.28 21.91
N ILE A 82 19.38 1.17 22.42
CA ILE A 82 18.93 1.96 23.57
C ILE A 82 19.73 1.52 24.81
N PRO A 83 20.29 2.43 25.63
CA PRO A 83 21.13 2.05 26.76
C PRO A 83 20.43 1.06 27.70
N LYS A 84 21.18 0.08 28.22
CA LYS A 84 20.69 -1.04 29.04
C LYS A 84 19.80 -2.08 28.34
N ALA A 85 19.42 -1.88 27.07
CA ALA A 85 18.60 -2.86 26.37
C ALA A 85 19.38 -4.16 26.16
N ILE A 86 18.69 -5.30 26.27
CA ILE A 86 19.18 -6.61 25.82
C ILE A 86 18.63 -6.90 24.42
N ASN A 87 19.28 -7.80 23.67
CA ASN A 87 18.77 -8.22 22.37
C ASN A 87 18.04 -9.55 22.47
N LEU A 88 16.82 -9.62 21.91
CA LEU A 88 16.08 -10.86 21.68
C LEU A 88 15.53 -10.88 20.26
N LYS A 89 16.06 -11.76 19.41
CA LYS A 89 15.63 -11.87 18.03
C LYS A 89 14.41 -12.77 17.94
N PHE A 90 13.32 -12.28 17.34
CA PHE A 90 12.09 -13.08 17.20
C PHE A 90 12.31 -14.43 16.51
N GLY A 91 13.32 -14.50 15.61
CA GLY A 91 13.75 -15.72 14.90
C GLY A 91 14.11 -16.89 15.81
N ASP A 92 14.51 -16.64 17.06
CA ASP A 92 14.95 -17.69 17.99
C ASP A 92 13.80 -18.47 18.64
N PHE A 93 12.55 -18.06 18.40
CA PHE A 93 11.37 -18.48 19.17
C PHE A 93 10.26 -19.15 18.34
N PHE A 94 10.46 -19.37 17.03
CA PHE A 94 9.44 -19.99 16.19
C PHE A 94 10.04 -20.87 15.09
N THR A 95 9.19 -21.67 14.45
CA THR A 95 9.49 -22.40 13.22
C THR A 95 8.50 -21.95 12.13
N PRO A 96 8.98 -21.50 10.95
CA PRO A 96 8.11 -21.14 9.83
C PRO A 96 7.08 -22.22 9.52
N GLY A 97 5.82 -21.83 9.32
CA GLY A 97 4.71 -22.76 9.05
C GLY A 97 4.21 -23.55 10.26
N THR A 98 4.89 -23.51 11.42
CA THR A 98 4.46 -24.21 12.64
C THR A 98 4.09 -23.23 13.76
N GLY A 99 4.68 -22.03 13.74
CA GLY A 99 4.49 -21.02 14.79
C GLY A 99 5.50 -21.15 15.92
N LEU A 100 5.14 -20.68 17.12
CA LEU A 100 5.99 -20.70 18.32
C LEU A 100 6.57 -22.08 18.62
N LEU A 101 7.81 -22.10 19.13
CA LEU A 101 8.44 -23.29 19.69
C LEU A 101 7.62 -23.85 20.88
N PRO A 102 7.83 -25.13 21.25
CA PRO A 102 7.20 -25.70 22.45
C PRO A 102 7.45 -24.85 23.70
N THR A 103 6.44 -24.75 24.58
CA THR A 103 6.49 -23.91 25.78
C THR A 103 7.74 -24.15 26.63
N THR A 104 8.14 -25.41 26.83
CA THR A 104 9.36 -25.77 27.59
C THR A 104 10.64 -25.22 26.97
N THR A 105 10.72 -25.17 25.64
CA THR A 105 11.85 -24.56 24.92
C THR A 105 11.85 -23.04 25.05
N LEU A 106 10.67 -22.41 25.01
CA LEU A 106 10.52 -20.97 25.23
C LEU A 106 10.90 -20.58 26.66
N GLU A 107 10.43 -21.33 27.66
CA GLU A 107 10.80 -21.17 29.08
C GLU A 107 12.32 -21.22 29.27
N ALA A 108 12.98 -22.23 28.68
CA ALA A 108 14.43 -22.36 28.76
C ALA A 108 15.17 -21.16 28.11
N LYS A 109 14.75 -20.74 26.91
CA LYS A 109 15.37 -19.63 26.18
C LYS A 109 15.18 -18.29 26.90
N LEU A 110 13.96 -17.98 27.35
CA LEU A 110 13.65 -16.73 28.06
C LEU A 110 14.31 -16.70 29.44
N GLY A 111 14.35 -17.84 30.14
CA GLY A 111 15.08 -17.98 31.40
C GLY A 111 16.59 -17.80 31.23
N GLN A 112 17.18 -18.36 30.16
CA GLN A 112 18.59 -18.14 29.82
C GLN A 112 18.90 -16.65 29.58
N ALA A 113 17.98 -15.94 28.90
CA ALA A 113 18.05 -14.49 28.70
C ALA A 113 17.77 -13.66 29.98
N GLY A 114 17.47 -14.31 31.10
CA GLY A 114 17.27 -13.69 32.41
C GLY A 114 15.90 -13.07 32.61
N LEU A 115 14.92 -13.38 31.77
CA LEU A 115 13.55 -12.89 31.92
C LEU A 115 12.75 -13.71 32.94
N THR A 116 11.86 -13.03 33.66
CA THR A 116 10.80 -13.63 34.47
C THR A 116 9.46 -12.98 34.15
N ARG A 117 8.35 -13.66 34.50
CA ARG A 117 6.99 -13.24 34.12
C ARG A 117 6.51 -11.96 34.82
N ASP A 118 7.12 -11.61 35.96
CA ASP A 118 6.79 -10.48 36.82
C ASP A 118 7.63 -9.22 36.53
N MET A 119 8.47 -9.23 35.49
CA MET A 119 9.21 -8.06 35.04
C MET A 119 8.33 -7.07 34.29
N THR A 120 8.68 -5.78 34.38
CA THR A 120 8.20 -4.73 33.47
C THR A 120 9.05 -4.77 32.20
N ILE A 121 8.44 -4.98 31.04
CA ILE A 121 9.16 -5.20 29.77
C ILE A 121 8.78 -4.15 28.75
N VAL A 122 9.75 -3.40 28.23
CA VAL A 122 9.56 -2.47 27.09
C VAL A 122 10.28 -3.03 25.87
N ILE A 123 9.55 -3.19 24.77
CA ILE A 123 10.08 -3.77 23.53
C ILE A 123 10.14 -2.69 22.46
N TYR A 124 11.20 -2.69 21.66
CA TYR A 124 11.27 -1.89 20.45
C TYR A 124 11.89 -2.67 19.31
N ASP A 125 11.59 -2.26 18.09
CA ASP A 125 12.29 -2.64 16.86
C ASP A 125 12.52 -1.39 15.99
N ASP A 126 12.89 -1.56 14.74
CA ASP A 126 12.99 -0.52 13.69
C ASP A 126 11.73 -0.53 12.81
N THR A 127 10.57 -0.69 13.45
CA THR A 127 9.22 -0.61 12.90
C THR A 127 9.03 -1.42 11.61
N THR A 128 9.19 -0.79 10.45
CA THR A 128 9.01 -1.38 9.14
C THR A 128 10.15 -2.30 8.72
N ALA A 129 11.40 -2.05 9.13
CA ALA A 129 12.55 -2.80 8.65
C ALA A 129 12.66 -4.22 9.25
N SER A 130 12.21 -4.43 10.49
CA SER A 130 12.10 -5.75 11.13
C SER A 130 10.70 -6.35 11.08
N PHE A 131 9.83 -5.87 10.18
CA PHE A 131 8.49 -6.44 9.92
C PHE A 131 7.56 -6.54 11.17
N GLY A 132 7.76 -5.71 12.20
CA GLY A 132 6.98 -5.74 13.44
C GLY A 132 7.44 -6.79 14.45
N ALA A 133 8.74 -7.06 14.51
CA ALA A 133 9.37 -7.93 15.50
C ALA A 133 9.00 -7.58 16.95
N ALA A 134 8.83 -6.28 17.27
CA ALA A 134 8.38 -5.85 18.58
C ALA A 134 7.00 -6.42 18.93
N GLY A 135 6.07 -6.40 17.97
CA GLY A 135 4.74 -7.01 18.10
C GLY A 135 4.80 -8.52 18.30
N ARG A 136 5.73 -9.20 17.61
CA ARG A 136 5.93 -10.65 17.76
C ARG A 136 6.40 -11.04 19.16
N ILE A 137 7.37 -10.32 19.71
CA ILE A 137 7.84 -10.55 21.08
C ILE A 137 6.75 -10.17 22.09
N PHE A 138 6.05 -9.06 21.89
CA PHE A 138 4.93 -8.63 22.73
C PHE A 138 3.86 -9.72 22.86
N TRP A 139 3.35 -10.20 21.72
CA TRP A 139 2.32 -11.23 21.69
C TRP A 139 2.79 -12.55 22.31
N MET A 140 4.05 -12.95 22.07
CA MET A 140 4.62 -14.15 22.69
C MET A 140 4.67 -14.04 24.21
N LEU A 141 5.07 -12.87 24.74
CA LEU A 141 5.14 -12.67 26.18
C LEU A 141 3.76 -12.63 26.83
N GLU A 142 2.75 -11.99 26.23
CA GLU A 142 1.36 -12.10 26.69
C GLU A 142 0.84 -13.55 26.60
N TYR A 143 1.22 -14.30 25.54
CA TYR A 143 0.84 -15.72 25.38
C TYR A 143 1.43 -16.58 26.49
N LEU A 144 2.62 -16.25 26.98
CA LEU A 144 3.29 -16.92 28.09
C LEU A 144 2.90 -16.37 29.47
N GLY A 145 1.99 -15.39 29.52
CA GLY A 145 1.37 -14.87 30.73
C GLY A 145 2.14 -13.74 31.42
N CYS A 146 3.01 -13.02 30.71
CA CYS A 146 3.58 -11.77 31.20
C CYS A 146 2.51 -10.66 31.18
N ASP A 147 2.35 -9.96 32.30
CA ASP A 147 1.23 -9.02 32.51
C ASP A 147 1.62 -7.54 32.28
N ASP A 148 2.93 -7.21 32.32
CA ASP A 148 3.44 -5.83 32.25
C ASP A 148 4.43 -5.67 31.06
N VAL A 149 3.87 -5.73 29.85
CA VAL A 149 4.61 -5.68 28.59
C VAL A 149 4.16 -4.45 27.79
N HIS A 150 5.11 -3.72 27.22
CA HIS A 150 4.88 -2.47 26.48
C HIS A 150 5.68 -2.44 25.18
N ILE A 151 5.22 -1.65 24.22
CA ILE A 151 5.97 -1.28 23.03
C ILE A 151 6.37 0.19 23.12
N LEU A 152 7.63 0.50 22.77
CA LEU A 152 8.12 1.86 22.62
C LEU A 152 7.55 2.50 21.34
N ASP A 153 6.85 3.61 21.49
CA ASP A 153 6.27 4.33 20.34
C ASP A 153 7.36 4.94 19.45
N GLY A 154 7.29 4.65 18.15
CA GLY A 154 8.31 5.04 17.17
C GLY A 154 9.57 4.18 17.13
N GLY A 155 9.72 3.24 18.07
CA GLY A 155 10.83 2.28 18.10
C GLY A 155 12.22 2.92 18.05
N TRP A 156 13.16 2.20 17.42
CA TRP A 156 14.54 2.62 17.20
C TRP A 156 14.64 3.81 16.24
N ASP A 157 13.83 3.82 15.18
CA ASP A 157 13.88 4.84 14.14
C ASP A 157 13.62 6.23 14.72
N LYS A 158 12.55 6.36 15.51
CA LYS A 158 12.23 7.61 16.19
C LYS A 158 13.22 7.94 17.31
N TRP A 159 13.71 6.93 18.04
CA TRP A 159 14.72 7.15 19.07
C TRP A 159 15.97 7.84 18.52
N VAL A 160 16.45 7.39 17.36
CA VAL A 160 17.59 7.98 16.66
C VAL A 160 17.22 9.35 16.08
N ALA A 161 16.06 9.48 15.42
CA ALA A 161 15.61 10.76 14.86
C ALA A 161 15.47 11.86 15.92
N ASP A 162 15.06 11.50 17.15
CA ASP A 162 14.97 12.40 18.30
C ASP A 162 16.33 12.73 18.94
N ASN A 163 17.46 12.22 18.39
CA ASN A 163 18.81 12.38 18.93
C ASN A 163 18.97 11.89 20.38
N ARG A 164 18.30 10.78 20.73
CA ARG A 164 18.36 10.23 22.09
C ARG A 164 19.63 9.43 22.33
N PRO A 165 20.08 9.27 23.59
CA PRO A 165 21.30 8.55 23.91
C PRO A 165 21.28 7.10 23.42
N THR A 166 22.42 6.61 22.91
CA THR A 166 22.61 5.23 22.46
C THR A 166 23.80 4.59 23.16
N GLU A 167 23.84 3.26 23.18
CA GLU A 167 24.93 2.45 23.72
C GLU A 167 25.40 1.43 22.67
N THR A 168 26.67 1.01 22.72
CA THR A 168 27.24 -0.07 21.90
C THR A 168 27.63 -1.30 22.71
N LYS A 169 27.67 -1.16 24.05
CA LYS A 169 28.00 -2.22 24.97
C LYS A 169 26.88 -3.26 24.99
N ILE A 170 27.20 -4.50 24.62
CA ILE A 170 26.28 -5.63 24.74
C ILE A 170 25.87 -5.81 26.21
N ASN A 171 24.58 -5.69 26.49
CA ASN A 171 24.00 -5.98 27.79
C ASN A 171 23.43 -7.41 27.85
N THR A 172 23.56 -8.04 29.01
CA THR A 172 22.96 -9.34 29.33
C THR A 172 22.38 -9.30 30.74
N LEU A 173 21.43 -10.18 31.03
CA LEU A 173 20.90 -10.40 32.37
C LEU A 173 21.43 -11.75 32.91
N PRO A 174 21.60 -11.89 34.23
CA PRO A 174 21.81 -13.21 34.83
C PRO A 174 20.63 -14.13 34.51
N SER A 175 20.91 -15.39 34.20
CA SER A 175 19.87 -16.37 33.91
C SER A 175 18.91 -16.54 35.10
N ALA A 176 17.64 -16.74 34.79
CA ALA A 176 16.53 -16.86 35.71
C ALA A 176 15.66 -18.07 35.35
N THR A 177 14.71 -18.42 36.21
CA THR A 177 13.68 -19.40 35.88
C THR A 177 12.48 -18.68 35.31
N PHE A 178 12.14 -18.94 34.06
CA PHE A 178 10.90 -18.48 33.44
C PHE A 178 9.87 -19.61 33.52
N THR A 179 8.72 -19.35 34.14
CA THR A 179 7.60 -20.31 34.23
C THR A 179 6.38 -19.69 33.56
N ALA A 180 5.96 -20.30 32.45
CA ALA A 180 4.87 -19.78 31.63
C ALA A 180 3.50 -20.04 32.26
N SER A 181 2.59 -19.09 32.09
CA SER A 181 1.15 -19.28 32.28
C SER A 181 0.47 -19.08 30.92
N VAL A 182 0.29 -20.17 30.17
CA VAL A 182 -0.07 -20.09 28.76
C VAL A 182 -1.51 -19.60 28.56
N ASN A 183 -1.67 -18.45 27.90
CA ASN A 183 -2.95 -17.94 27.44
C ASN A 183 -3.24 -18.42 26.02
N ARG A 184 -3.94 -19.56 25.88
CA ARG A 184 -4.27 -20.14 24.57
C ARG A 184 -5.27 -19.31 23.76
N SER A 185 -6.04 -18.43 24.39
CA SER A 185 -7.12 -17.69 23.71
C SER A 185 -6.62 -16.66 22.68
N ILE A 186 -5.37 -16.23 22.80
CA ILE A 186 -4.78 -15.21 21.91
C ILE A 186 -3.98 -15.82 20.75
N LYS A 187 -3.92 -17.15 20.65
CA LYS A 187 -3.32 -17.90 19.55
C LYS A 187 -4.41 -18.59 18.73
N SER A 188 -4.47 -18.30 17.44
CA SER A 188 -5.39 -18.97 16.51
C SER A 188 -4.70 -20.07 15.71
N THR A 189 -5.48 -20.94 15.08
CA THR A 189 -5.01 -22.04 14.25
C THR A 189 -5.78 -22.07 12.93
N SER A 190 -5.22 -22.75 11.91
CA SER A 190 -5.93 -22.99 10.66
C SER A 190 -7.29 -23.66 10.88
N SER A 191 -7.38 -24.63 11.80
CA SER A 191 -8.65 -25.30 12.12
C SER A 191 -9.70 -24.36 12.72
N HIS A 192 -9.29 -23.44 13.61
CA HIS A 192 -10.22 -22.47 14.19
C HIS A 192 -10.73 -21.48 13.15
N ILE A 193 -9.83 -20.94 12.32
CA ILE A 193 -10.19 -20.03 11.23
C ILE A 193 -11.11 -20.74 10.23
N ALA A 194 -10.80 -21.98 9.84
CA ALA A 194 -11.63 -22.75 8.93
C ALA A 194 -13.03 -23.04 9.49
N TYR A 195 -13.13 -23.27 10.81
CA TYR A 195 -14.41 -23.49 11.49
C TYR A 195 -15.29 -22.23 11.53
N ARG A 196 -14.68 -21.05 11.69
CA ARG A 196 -15.36 -19.74 11.80
C ARG A 196 -15.48 -19.00 10.47
N LEU A 197 -14.92 -19.57 9.40
CA LEU A 197 -14.89 -18.93 8.09
C LEU A 197 -16.33 -18.62 7.66
N TYR A 198 -16.55 -17.38 7.20
CA TYR A 198 -17.86 -16.84 6.80
C TYR A 198 -18.86 -16.52 7.91
N ASP A 199 -18.52 -16.69 9.20
CA ASP A 199 -19.35 -16.19 10.29
C ASP A 199 -19.38 -14.66 10.28
N ASN A 200 -20.57 -14.06 10.40
CA ASN A 200 -20.73 -12.60 10.38
C ASN A 200 -20.06 -11.87 11.56
N ASP A 201 -19.81 -12.59 12.66
CA ASP A 201 -19.13 -12.09 13.87
C ASP A 201 -17.63 -12.40 13.90
N PHE A 202 -17.05 -12.89 12.80
CA PHE A 202 -15.63 -13.23 12.67
C PHE A 202 -14.98 -12.47 11.51
N VAL A 203 -13.78 -11.95 11.75
CA VAL A 203 -12.96 -11.30 10.72
C VAL A 203 -11.55 -11.86 10.77
N VAL A 204 -11.04 -12.23 9.60
CA VAL A 204 -9.64 -12.58 9.39
C VAL A 204 -8.95 -11.41 8.72
N VAL A 205 -7.83 -10.96 9.26
CA VAL A 205 -7.10 -9.79 8.78
C VAL A 205 -5.75 -10.20 8.21
N ASP A 206 -5.53 -9.92 6.93
CA ASP A 206 -4.24 -10.09 6.27
C ASP A 206 -3.40 -8.81 6.45
N ASN A 207 -2.26 -8.93 7.13
CA ASN A 207 -1.35 -7.81 7.36
C ASN A 207 -0.18 -7.73 6.37
N ARG A 208 -0.27 -8.46 5.25
CA ARG A 208 0.73 -8.48 4.19
C ARG A 208 0.55 -7.33 3.20
N GLU A 209 1.55 -7.13 2.35
CA GLU A 209 1.52 -6.13 1.27
C GLU A 209 0.56 -6.57 0.16
N ASP A 210 0.17 -5.65 -0.72
CA ASP A 210 -0.82 -5.87 -1.77
C ASP A 210 -0.44 -7.00 -2.72
N GLU A 211 0.83 -7.09 -3.09
CA GLU A 211 1.34 -8.13 -3.97
C GLU A 211 1.18 -9.53 -3.35
N GLU A 212 1.34 -9.67 -2.04
CA GLU A 212 1.13 -10.94 -1.34
C GLU A 212 -0.36 -11.29 -1.26
N PHE A 213 -1.22 -10.29 -1.00
CA PHE A 213 -2.67 -10.47 -0.93
C PHE A 213 -3.27 -10.83 -2.29
N ILE A 214 -2.89 -10.12 -3.35
CA ILE A 214 -3.48 -10.26 -4.68
C ILE A 214 -3.14 -11.60 -5.35
N GLY A 215 -2.00 -12.23 -5.01
CA GLY A 215 -1.67 -13.56 -5.52
C GLY A 215 -0.19 -13.93 -5.61
N TRP A 216 0.76 -13.01 -5.42
CA TRP A 216 2.18 -13.31 -5.57
C TRP A 216 2.72 -14.17 -4.40
N GLN A 217 3.64 -15.08 -4.72
CA GLN A 217 4.34 -15.94 -3.75
C GLN A 217 5.75 -15.40 -3.54
N LEU A 218 5.98 -14.68 -2.44
CA LEU A 218 7.22 -13.93 -2.21
C LEU A 218 8.14 -14.55 -1.17
N TYR A 219 7.59 -15.40 -0.29
CA TYR A 219 8.30 -15.91 0.88
C TYR A 219 8.25 -17.44 0.97
N GLY A 220 8.05 -18.11 -0.16
CA GLY A 220 8.07 -19.58 -0.25
C GLY A 220 6.76 -20.26 0.15
N GLU A 221 5.65 -19.51 0.18
CA GLU A 221 4.32 -20.08 0.36
C GLU A 221 4.02 -21.11 -0.72
N ALA A 222 3.35 -22.21 -0.39
CA ALA A 222 3.02 -23.27 -1.36
C ALA A 222 1.96 -22.83 -2.40
N ARG A 223 1.08 -21.90 -2.02
CA ARG A 223 0.02 -21.31 -2.86
C ARG A 223 -0.04 -19.81 -2.57
N GLY A 224 -0.13 -18.99 -3.63
CA GLY A 224 -0.28 -17.53 -3.50
C GLY A 224 -1.71 -17.08 -3.24
N GLY A 225 -1.87 -15.83 -2.82
CA GLY A 225 -3.16 -15.24 -2.46
C GLY A 225 -3.39 -15.19 -0.96
N HIS A 226 -4.65 -15.12 -0.55
CA HIS A 226 -5.11 -14.91 0.83
C HIS A 226 -6.18 -15.92 1.25
N ILE A 227 -6.51 -15.90 2.55
CA ILE A 227 -7.62 -16.69 3.11
C ILE A 227 -8.95 -16.08 2.61
N PRO A 228 -9.90 -16.87 2.05
CA PRO A 228 -11.16 -16.32 1.56
C PRO A 228 -11.90 -15.48 2.58
N GLY A 229 -12.42 -14.33 2.15
CA GLY A 229 -13.12 -13.39 3.03
C GLY A 229 -12.22 -12.59 3.98
N ALA A 230 -10.89 -12.74 3.90
CA ALA A 230 -9.98 -11.90 4.66
C ALA A 230 -10.03 -10.44 4.18
N VAL A 231 -9.92 -9.52 5.13
CA VAL A 231 -9.74 -8.08 4.84
C VAL A 231 -8.27 -7.72 4.96
N GLN A 232 -7.78 -6.87 4.07
CA GLN A 232 -6.38 -6.48 4.04
C GLN A 232 -6.16 -5.18 4.83
N VAL A 233 -5.19 -5.22 5.75
CA VAL A 233 -4.66 -4.04 6.45
C VAL A 233 -3.14 -4.15 6.48
N PRO A 234 -2.43 -3.65 5.45
CA PRO A 234 -0.97 -3.70 5.40
C PRO A 234 -0.34 -3.15 6.69
N TYR A 235 0.68 -3.86 7.20
CA TYR A 235 1.35 -3.50 8.44
C TYR A 235 1.84 -2.04 8.48
N LYS A 236 2.35 -1.53 7.35
CA LYS A 236 2.86 -0.16 7.22
C LYS A 236 1.79 0.91 7.48
N TRP A 237 0.51 0.59 7.24
CA TRP A 237 -0.60 1.52 7.46
C TRP A 237 -0.90 1.76 8.94
N LEU A 238 -0.25 1.04 9.86
CA LEU A 238 -0.41 1.24 11.30
C LEU A 238 0.46 2.37 11.85
N PHE A 239 1.32 2.97 11.00
CA PHE A 239 2.29 3.99 11.41
C PHE A 239 2.05 5.36 10.77
N ASN A 240 2.59 6.38 11.41
CA ASN A 240 2.83 7.70 10.84
C ASN A 240 4.16 7.71 10.07
N THR A 241 4.40 8.77 9.32
CA THR A 241 5.66 8.98 8.58
C THR A 241 6.89 9.01 9.50
N ASP A 242 6.73 9.51 10.73
CA ASP A 242 7.77 9.52 11.77
C ASP A 242 7.91 8.20 12.56
N LYS A 243 7.29 7.13 12.05
CA LYS A 243 7.29 5.76 12.59
C LYS A 243 6.54 5.57 13.91
N THR A 244 5.91 6.60 14.48
CA THR A 244 4.97 6.41 15.59
C THR A 244 3.73 5.64 15.16
N THR A 245 3.06 5.01 16.12
CA THR A 245 1.74 4.38 15.90
C THR A 245 0.72 5.46 15.54
N LYS A 246 -0.17 5.20 14.57
CA LYS A 246 -1.27 6.12 14.23
C LYS A 246 -2.16 6.42 15.43
N THR A 247 -2.84 7.56 15.42
CA THR A 247 -3.72 7.97 16.52
C THR A 247 -4.91 7.01 16.71
N TYR A 248 -5.53 7.03 17.89
CA TYR A 248 -6.77 6.28 18.13
C TYR A 248 -7.86 6.62 17.09
N HIS A 249 -7.98 7.89 16.71
CA HIS A 249 -8.96 8.34 15.72
C HIS A 249 -8.71 7.69 14.35
N ASP A 250 -7.47 7.79 13.84
CA ASP A 250 -7.12 7.29 12.52
C ASP A 250 -7.20 5.77 12.45
N LEU A 251 -6.72 5.07 13.48
CA LEU A 251 -6.85 3.61 13.58
C LEU A 251 -8.31 3.18 13.65
N ARG A 252 -9.16 3.90 14.38
CA ARG A 252 -10.60 3.61 14.42
C ARG A 252 -11.24 3.77 13.05
N LEU A 253 -10.92 4.82 12.31
CA LEU A 253 -11.43 5.04 10.95
C LEU A 253 -10.95 3.94 10.00
N LEU A 254 -9.66 3.61 10.04
CA LEU A 254 -9.07 2.54 9.23
C LEU A 254 -9.77 1.20 9.50
N LEU A 255 -9.81 0.75 10.75
CA LEU A 255 -10.42 -0.53 11.13
C LEU A 255 -11.90 -0.59 10.74
N LYS A 256 -12.66 0.50 11.01
CA LYS A 256 -14.08 0.59 10.65
C LYS A 256 -14.29 0.52 9.13
N SER A 257 -13.43 1.17 8.35
CA SER A 257 -13.52 1.14 6.88
C SER A 257 -13.31 -0.27 6.30
N LYS A 258 -12.64 -1.14 7.06
CA LYS A 258 -12.37 -2.54 6.72
C LYS A 258 -13.33 -3.52 7.41
N GLY A 259 -14.43 -3.04 8.00
CA GLY A 259 -15.42 -3.87 8.67
C GLY A 259 -14.94 -4.54 9.97
N ILE A 260 -13.79 -4.11 10.51
CA ILE A 260 -13.22 -4.57 11.77
C ILE A 260 -13.82 -3.73 12.90
N SER A 261 -14.45 -4.40 13.87
CA SER A 261 -15.20 -3.75 14.95
C SER A 261 -15.11 -4.55 16.26
N PRO A 262 -15.19 -3.89 17.44
CA PRO A 262 -14.92 -4.54 18.73
C PRO A 262 -15.91 -5.64 19.14
N ASP A 263 -17.10 -5.69 18.52
CA ASP A 263 -18.11 -6.73 18.73
C ASP A 263 -17.77 -8.06 18.03
N LYS A 264 -16.86 -8.02 17.05
CA LYS A 264 -16.41 -9.20 16.31
C LYS A 264 -15.18 -9.84 16.95
N GLU A 265 -15.01 -11.12 16.65
CA GLU A 265 -13.74 -11.78 16.84
C GLU A 265 -12.80 -11.50 15.67
N VAL A 266 -11.55 -11.16 15.97
CA VAL A 266 -10.56 -10.75 14.97
C VAL A 266 -9.34 -11.65 15.07
N THR A 267 -9.03 -12.36 13.99
CA THR A 267 -7.77 -13.12 13.86
C THR A 267 -6.86 -12.44 12.84
N ALA A 268 -5.69 -12.01 13.27
CA ALA A 268 -4.68 -11.44 12.38
C ALA A 268 -3.70 -12.52 11.89
N TYR A 269 -3.29 -12.45 10.62
CA TYR A 269 -2.24 -13.30 10.05
C TYR A 269 -1.36 -12.52 9.06
N CYS A 270 -0.17 -13.07 8.78
CA CYS A 270 0.67 -12.57 7.71
C CYS A 270 1.40 -13.75 7.03
N THR A 271 2.70 -13.63 6.73
CA THR A 271 3.50 -14.74 6.19
C THR A 271 3.74 -15.83 7.23
N VAL A 272 4.33 -15.45 8.36
CA VAL A 272 4.75 -16.34 9.48
C VAL A 272 4.45 -15.73 10.85
N GLY A 273 3.41 -14.89 10.93
CA GLY A 273 2.85 -14.39 12.18
C GLY A 273 3.62 -13.26 12.87
N ILE A 274 4.49 -12.54 12.16
CA ILE A 274 5.29 -11.42 12.69
C ILE A 274 4.48 -10.12 12.61
N ARG A 275 4.23 -9.61 11.39
CA ARG A 275 3.40 -8.41 11.13
C ARG A 275 2.03 -8.46 11.82
N SER A 276 1.38 -9.61 11.80
CA SER A 276 0.08 -9.81 12.45
C SER A 276 0.10 -9.80 13.97
N ALA A 277 1.25 -10.11 14.59
CA ALA A 277 1.40 -9.95 16.02
C ALA A 277 1.42 -8.48 16.44
N TYR A 278 1.92 -7.58 15.57
CA TYR A 278 1.77 -6.14 15.79
C TYR A 278 0.32 -5.68 15.60
N MET A 279 -0.41 -6.25 14.63
CA MET A 279 -1.86 -5.98 14.52
C MET A 279 -2.62 -6.44 15.77
N TYR A 280 -2.27 -7.60 16.34
CA TYR A 280 -2.79 -8.02 17.64
C TYR A 280 -2.50 -6.98 18.74
N PHE A 281 -1.27 -6.45 18.81
CA PHE A 281 -0.93 -5.37 19.73
C PHE A 281 -1.79 -4.12 19.51
N VAL A 282 -1.97 -3.68 18.25
CA VAL A 282 -2.82 -2.51 17.94
C VAL A 282 -4.27 -2.76 18.37
N LEU A 283 -4.82 -3.95 18.11
CA LEU A 283 -6.18 -4.29 18.54
C LEU A 283 -6.30 -4.32 20.07
N ARG A 284 -5.29 -4.84 20.79
CA ARG A 284 -5.19 -4.76 22.25
C ARG A 284 -5.18 -3.29 22.71
N LEU A 285 -4.32 -2.45 22.13
CA LEU A 285 -4.21 -1.03 22.43
C LEU A 285 -5.55 -0.30 22.24
N MET A 286 -6.27 -0.64 21.17
CA MET A 286 -7.59 -0.12 20.80
C MET A 286 -8.75 -0.68 21.67
N GLY A 287 -8.49 -1.62 22.57
CA GLY A 287 -9.48 -2.16 23.52
C GLY A 287 -10.31 -3.34 23.00
N TYR A 288 -9.91 -4.00 21.92
CA TYR A 288 -10.58 -5.20 21.42
C TYR A 288 -10.32 -6.39 22.37
N GLN A 289 -11.35 -7.20 22.61
CA GLN A 289 -11.30 -8.29 23.59
C GLN A 289 -11.17 -9.68 22.95
N ARG A 290 -11.84 -9.92 21.82
CA ARG A 290 -11.85 -11.22 21.12
C ARG A 290 -10.83 -11.20 19.98
N ILE A 291 -9.54 -11.22 20.32
CA ILE A 291 -8.47 -11.06 19.34
C ILE A 291 -7.40 -12.13 19.47
N SER A 292 -6.85 -12.54 18.34
CA SER A 292 -5.81 -13.57 18.29
C SER A 292 -4.85 -13.36 17.12
N ASN A 293 -3.64 -13.91 17.26
CA ASN A 293 -2.66 -14.01 16.19
C ASN A 293 -2.62 -15.46 15.68
N TYR A 294 -2.75 -15.64 14.37
CA TYR A 294 -2.47 -16.91 13.72
C TYR A 294 -0.99 -16.98 13.36
N ASP A 295 -0.21 -17.51 14.29
CA ASP A 295 1.25 -17.37 14.31
C ASP A 295 1.99 -18.25 13.29
N ALA A 296 1.35 -19.33 12.83
CA ALA A 296 1.82 -20.17 11.73
C ALA A 296 1.42 -19.58 10.35
N SER A 297 0.36 -18.78 10.31
CA SER A 297 0.03 -17.82 9.25
C SER A 297 -0.16 -18.45 7.86
N ILE A 298 -0.04 -17.66 6.78
CA ILE A 298 -0.37 -18.13 5.42
C ILE A 298 0.55 -19.27 4.97
N VAL A 299 1.79 -19.40 5.46
CA VAL A 299 2.64 -20.55 5.15
C VAL A 299 1.99 -21.86 5.62
N ASP A 300 1.41 -21.87 6.82
CA ASP A 300 0.67 -23.03 7.34
C ASP A 300 -0.63 -23.28 6.57
N TRP A 301 -1.40 -22.23 6.30
CA TRP A 301 -2.68 -22.33 5.59
C TRP A 301 -2.50 -22.78 4.13
N ALA A 302 -1.57 -22.15 3.41
CA ALA A 302 -1.28 -22.44 2.01
C ALA A 302 -0.71 -23.85 1.82
N SER A 303 -0.07 -24.44 2.84
CA SER A 303 0.41 -25.84 2.78
C SER A 303 -0.70 -26.90 2.81
N LYS A 304 -1.88 -26.55 3.34
CA LYS A 304 -3.03 -27.47 3.50
C LYS A 304 -3.93 -27.44 2.27
N THR A 305 -3.80 -28.43 1.41
CA THR A 305 -4.49 -28.47 0.10
C THR A 305 -6.02 -28.54 0.20
N ASP A 306 -6.56 -28.95 1.34
CA ASP A 306 -7.99 -29.00 1.65
C ASP A 306 -8.58 -27.65 2.10
N LEU A 307 -7.74 -26.69 2.51
CA LEU A 307 -8.19 -25.35 2.88
C LEU A 307 -8.29 -24.44 1.64
N PRO A 308 -9.34 -23.61 1.55
CA PRO A 308 -9.55 -22.75 0.39
C PRO A 308 -8.57 -21.57 0.38
N MET A 309 -8.22 -21.10 -0.82
CA MET A 309 -7.38 -19.92 -1.05
C MET A 309 -8.07 -19.04 -2.08
N GLU A 310 -7.95 -17.74 -1.93
CA GLU A 310 -8.45 -16.75 -2.87
C GLU A 310 -7.29 -15.91 -3.44
N LYS A 311 -7.34 -15.57 -4.73
CA LYS A 311 -6.41 -14.65 -5.39
C LYS A 311 -7.09 -14.02 -6.59
N ALA A 312 -6.55 -12.90 -7.07
CA ALA A 312 -7.02 -12.34 -8.34
C ALA A 312 -6.63 -13.27 -9.50
N SER A 313 -7.59 -13.56 -10.39
CA SER A 313 -7.39 -14.48 -11.52
C SER A 313 -6.23 -14.08 -12.43
N ARG A 314 -6.03 -12.76 -12.62
CA ARG A 314 -4.94 -12.19 -13.43
C ARG A 314 -3.96 -11.35 -12.59
N PHE A 315 -3.65 -11.80 -11.37
CA PHE A 315 -2.80 -11.08 -10.40
C PHE A 315 -1.49 -10.55 -11.00
N SER A 316 -0.87 -11.28 -11.94
CA SER A 316 0.40 -10.90 -12.57
C SER A 316 0.32 -9.66 -13.47
N THR A 317 -0.89 -9.17 -13.75
CA THR A 317 -1.13 -7.87 -14.39
C THR A 317 -0.65 -6.73 -13.51
N ILE A 318 -0.82 -6.86 -12.19
CA ILE A 318 -0.40 -5.85 -11.21
C ILE A 318 0.94 -6.27 -10.64
N VAL A 319 1.97 -5.49 -10.94
CA VAL A 319 3.35 -5.72 -10.48
C VAL A 319 3.72 -4.72 -9.40
N TYR A 320 4.78 -5.03 -8.66
CA TYR A 320 5.28 -4.25 -7.53
C TYR A 320 6.73 -3.81 -7.80
N PRO A 321 7.28 -2.82 -7.06
CA PRO A 321 8.59 -2.23 -7.35
C PRO A 321 9.72 -3.24 -7.53
N MET A 322 9.82 -4.25 -6.66
CA MET A 322 10.87 -5.27 -6.73
C MET A 322 10.76 -6.15 -7.98
N TRP A 323 9.55 -6.39 -8.48
CA TRP A 323 9.34 -7.11 -9.75
C TRP A 323 9.92 -6.31 -10.93
N VAL A 324 9.64 -5.00 -10.98
CA VAL A 324 10.15 -4.10 -12.03
C VAL A 324 11.67 -3.98 -11.93
N LYS A 325 12.21 -3.85 -10.72
CA LYS A 325 13.67 -3.83 -10.49
C LYS A 325 14.33 -5.12 -10.98
N SER A 326 13.70 -6.26 -10.71
CA SER A 326 14.16 -7.58 -11.17
C SER A 326 14.09 -7.72 -12.68
N LEU A 327 13.07 -7.16 -13.35
CA LEU A 327 13.00 -7.08 -14.81
C LEU A 327 14.18 -6.28 -15.39
N ILE A 328 14.44 -5.09 -14.84
CA ILE A 328 15.56 -4.24 -15.27
C ILE A 328 16.89 -4.96 -15.07
N ASP A 329 17.12 -5.56 -13.89
CA ASP A 329 18.34 -6.29 -13.59
C ASP A 329 18.51 -7.53 -14.46
N TYR A 330 17.42 -8.23 -14.79
CA TYR A 330 17.43 -9.36 -15.70
C TYR A 330 17.87 -8.96 -17.12
N HIS A 331 17.44 -7.82 -17.64
CA HIS A 331 17.84 -7.42 -18.99
C HIS A 331 19.17 -6.64 -19.09
N LYS A 332 19.84 -6.36 -17.95
CA LYS A 332 21.18 -5.75 -17.99
C LYS A 332 22.18 -6.62 -18.76
N THR A 333 23.00 -5.99 -19.59
CA THR A 333 24.09 -6.66 -20.32
C THR A 333 25.00 -7.43 -19.36
N GLY A 334 25.20 -8.72 -19.62
CA GLY A 334 26.04 -9.59 -18.79
C GLY A 334 25.39 -10.03 -17.47
N SER A 335 24.12 -9.72 -17.23
CA SER A 335 23.40 -10.15 -16.03
C SER A 335 23.26 -11.67 -15.94
N THR A 336 23.38 -12.21 -14.74
CA THR A 336 23.19 -13.63 -14.40
C THR A 336 21.97 -13.84 -13.49
N THR A 337 21.25 -12.78 -13.16
CA THR A 337 20.04 -12.84 -12.31
C THR A 337 18.94 -13.68 -12.97
N ALA A 338 18.07 -14.30 -12.18
CA ALA A 338 16.89 -15.01 -12.69
C ALA A 338 15.85 -14.02 -13.25
N PRO A 339 15.00 -14.43 -14.22
CA PRO A 339 13.86 -13.60 -14.61
C PRO A 339 12.92 -13.42 -13.41
N PRO A 340 12.21 -12.29 -13.31
CA PRO A 340 11.17 -12.15 -12.30
C PRO A 340 10.07 -13.22 -12.49
N PRO A 341 9.35 -13.62 -11.43
CA PRO A 341 8.26 -14.58 -11.54
C PRO A 341 7.17 -14.07 -12.51
N GLU A 342 6.45 -15.00 -13.14
CA GLU A 342 5.42 -14.68 -14.15
C GLU A 342 5.94 -13.84 -15.33
N TYR A 343 7.23 -13.97 -15.66
CA TYR A 343 7.88 -13.41 -16.85
C TYR A 343 8.54 -14.54 -17.66
N PRO A 344 7.80 -15.19 -18.57
CA PRO A 344 8.23 -16.43 -19.23
C PRO A 344 9.14 -16.17 -20.45
N TYR A 345 9.87 -15.06 -20.46
CA TYR A 345 10.64 -14.61 -21.62
C TYR A 345 12.15 -14.61 -21.33
N ASP A 346 12.95 -14.83 -22.37
CA ASP A 346 14.40 -14.75 -22.28
C ASP A 346 14.91 -13.30 -22.33
N ARG A 347 16.23 -13.12 -22.13
CA ARG A 347 16.86 -11.78 -22.10
C ARG A 347 16.80 -11.02 -23.44
N SER A 348 16.54 -11.70 -24.56
CA SER A 348 16.40 -11.08 -25.88
C SER A 348 15.00 -10.49 -26.08
N HIS A 349 14.03 -10.87 -25.26
CA HIS A 349 12.69 -10.33 -25.30
C HIS A 349 12.70 -8.83 -25.01
N LYS A 350 11.93 -8.08 -25.81
CA LYS A 350 11.85 -6.64 -25.68
C LYS A 350 10.91 -6.30 -24.52
N TYR A 351 11.39 -5.45 -23.62
CA TYR A 351 10.54 -4.80 -22.62
C TYR A 351 10.68 -3.27 -22.71
N LEU A 352 9.62 -2.56 -22.33
CA LEU A 352 9.58 -1.11 -22.19
C LEU A 352 8.90 -0.73 -20.89
N ILE A 353 9.34 0.36 -20.27
CA ILE A 353 8.71 0.95 -19.09
C ILE A 353 8.22 2.34 -19.48
N PHE A 354 6.92 2.60 -19.29
CA PHE A 354 6.33 3.91 -19.52
C PHE A 354 5.86 4.54 -18.22
N GLU A 355 6.34 5.74 -17.98
CA GLU A 355 5.64 6.71 -17.15
C GLU A 355 4.58 7.37 -18.05
N THR A 356 3.38 7.64 -17.54
CA THR A 356 2.33 8.28 -18.34
C THR A 356 1.58 9.35 -17.59
N GLN A 357 1.41 10.49 -18.24
CA GLN A 357 0.69 11.64 -17.73
C GLN A 357 0.33 12.56 -18.89
N TRP A 358 -0.57 13.51 -18.69
CA TRP A 358 -0.84 14.55 -19.68
C TRP A 358 0.30 15.57 -19.77
N GLY A 359 0.68 15.93 -21.00
CA GLY A 359 1.55 17.07 -21.31
C GLY A 359 2.91 16.70 -21.91
N SER A 360 3.42 17.55 -22.79
CA SER A 360 4.78 17.44 -23.32
C SER A 360 5.83 17.93 -22.31
N PHE A 361 7.11 17.68 -22.59
CA PHE A 361 8.19 18.26 -21.77
C PHE A 361 8.17 19.80 -21.77
N GLU A 362 7.67 20.43 -22.82
CA GLU A 362 7.47 21.88 -22.87
C GLU A 362 6.35 22.31 -21.91
N ASP A 363 5.22 21.60 -21.90
CA ASP A 363 4.12 21.85 -20.97
C ASP A 363 4.56 21.68 -19.51
N MET A 364 5.37 20.65 -19.23
CA MET A 364 5.96 20.42 -17.91
C MET A 364 6.91 21.55 -17.50
N ALA A 365 7.76 22.00 -18.42
CA ALA A 365 8.69 23.10 -18.16
C ALA A 365 7.97 24.44 -17.91
N GLN A 366 6.79 24.63 -18.52
CA GLN A 366 5.93 25.79 -18.32
C GLN A 366 5.03 25.67 -17.08
N GLY A 367 5.04 24.52 -16.40
CA GLY A 367 4.20 24.24 -15.23
C GLY A 367 2.71 24.06 -15.58
N TRP A 368 2.40 23.77 -16.84
CA TRP A 368 1.05 23.46 -17.30
C TRP A 368 0.70 21.99 -17.07
N ALA A 369 1.72 21.12 -17.14
CA ALA A 369 1.61 19.70 -16.90
C ALA A 369 2.36 19.27 -15.63
N ASP A 370 2.00 18.09 -15.12
CA ASP A 370 2.72 17.45 -14.02
C ASP A 370 4.14 17.09 -14.48
N ASN A 371 5.14 17.57 -13.73
CA ASN A 371 6.55 17.43 -14.08
C ASN A 371 7.27 16.32 -13.30
N SER A 372 6.52 15.39 -12.70
CA SER A 372 7.09 14.34 -11.84
C SER A 372 8.13 13.49 -12.57
N TYR A 373 7.93 13.17 -13.85
CA TYR A 373 8.93 12.49 -14.68
C TYR A 373 10.28 13.22 -14.70
N LEU A 374 10.28 14.56 -14.83
CA LEU A 374 11.52 15.35 -14.87
C LEU A 374 12.19 15.45 -13.49
N ILE A 375 11.42 15.37 -12.41
CA ILE A 375 11.94 15.34 -11.03
C ILE A 375 12.61 13.99 -10.73
N GLY A 376 12.03 12.90 -11.23
CA GLY A 376 12.61 11.58 -11.17
C GLY A 376 11.67 10.51 -11.70
N HIS A 377 12.24 9.50 -12.35
CA HIS A 377 11.51 8.37 -12.91
C HIS A 377 12.30 7.07 -12.77
N ILE A 378 11.63 5.93 -12.98
CA ILE A 378 12.26 4.61 -12.97
C ILE A 378 13.35 4.55 -14.07
N PRO A 379 14.56 4.02 -13.78
CA PRO A 379 15.62 3.97 -14.78
C PRO A 379 15.21 3.29 -16.09
N GLY A 380 15.46 3.96 -17.22
CA GLY A 380 15.07 3.53 -18.56
C GLY A 380 13.60 3.77 -18.92
N ALA A 381 12.80 4.37 -18.03
CA ALA A 381 11.42 4.69 -18.34
C ALA A 381 11.32 5.85 -19.34
N ILE A 382 10.38 5.71 -20.26
CA ILE A 382 10.05 6.71 -21.28
C ILE A 382 8.77 7.43 -20.83
N HIS A 383 8.71 8.75 -20.97
CA HIS A 383 7.47 9.49 -20.77
C HIS A 383 6.52 9.26 -21.95
N SER A 384 5.30 8.83 -21.65
CA SER A 384 4.22 8.61 -22.60
C SER A 384 3.11 9.62 -22.34
N ASN A 385 3.16 10.74 -23.09
CA ASN A 385 2.09 11.74 -23.08
C ASN A 385 0.78 11.10 -23.56
N SER A 386 -0.29 11.27 -22.81
CA SER A 386 -1.63 10.75 -23.17
C SER A 386 -2.11 11.22 -24.54
N ASP A 387 -1.72 12.43 -24.96
CA ASP A 387 -2.13 13.05 -26.22
C ASP A 387 -1.68 12.26 -27.45
N ILE A 388 -0.67 11.40 -27.30
CA ILE A 388 -0.17 10.52 -28.37
C ILE A 388 -1.26 9.58 -28.90
N TYR A 389 -2.22 9.22 -28.05
CA TYR A 389 -3.26 8.23 -28.37
C TYR A 389 -4.63 8.85 -28.57
N GLU A 390 -4.73 10.18 -28.53
CA GLU A 390 -6.00 10.88 -28.46
C GLU A 390 -6.08 12.01 -29.50
N ASN A 391 -7.27 12.27 -30.02
CA ASN A 391 -7.47 13.16 -31.18
C ASN A 391 -7.36 14.67 -30.87
N GLY A 392 -6.84 15.04 -29.71
CA GLY A 392 -6.68 16.45 -29.36
C GLY A 392 -7.95 17.13 -28.87
N TYR A 393 -7.79 18.42 -28.61
CA TYR A 393 -8.90 19.34 -28.38
C TYR A 393 -9.89 19.31 -29.57
N PRO A 394 -11.22 19.31 -29.34
CA PRO A 394 -11.88 19.52 -28.04
C PRO A 394 -12.32 18.23 -27.33
N ARG A 395 -11.88 17.04 -27.77
CA ARG A 395 -12.50 15.76 -27.37
C ARG A 395 -11.61 14.75 -26.66
N TRP A 396 -10.32 14.69 -26.99
CA TRP A 396 -9.39 13.72 -26.40
C TRP A 396 -9.89 12.27 -26.49
N PHE A 397 -10.51 11.92 -27.62
CA PHE A 397 -10.99 10.56 -27.88
C PHE A 397 -9.88 9.71 -28.44
N LEU A 398 -9.97 8.40 -28.18
CA LEU A 398 -9.05 7.42 -28.77
C LEU A 398 -9.00 7.60 -30.29
N ILE A 399 -7.79 7.76 -30.83
CA ILE A 399 -7.57 7.92 -32.27
C ILE A 399 -8.00 6.67 -33.06
N PRO A 400 -8.29 6.81 -34.37
CA PRO A 400 -8.60 5.68 -35.23
C PRO A 400 -7.53 4.59 -35.22
N THR A 401 -7.93 3.34 -35.41
CA THR A 401 -7.04 2.16 -35.29
C THR A 401 -5.74 2.25 -36.08
N ALA A 402 -5.76 2.79 -37.30
CA ALA A 402 -4.54 2.93 -38.11
C ALA A 402 -3.54 3.92 -37.49
N GLU A 403 -4.04 5.03 -36.95
CA GLU A 403 -3.22 6.03 -36.24
C GLU A 403 -2.74 5.49 -34.89
N LEU A 404 -3.58 4.71 -34.19
CA LEU A 404 -3.20 4.04 -32.94
C LEU A 404 -2.03 3.09 -33.15
N TYR A 405 -2.03 2.29 -34.22
CA TYR A 405 -0.90 1.42 -34.55
C TYR A 405 0.37 2.22 -34.86
N ALA A 406 0.25 3.34 -35.57
CA ALA A 406 1.40 4.22 -35.82
C ALA A 406 1.94 4.83 -34.51
N ALA A 407 1.05 5.31 -33.63
CA ALA A 407 1.41 5.87 -32.32
C ALA A 407 2.14 4.83 -31.44
N MET A 408 1.62 3.61 -31.35
CA MET A 408 2.27 2.52 -30.62
C MET A 408 3.63 2.15 -31.21
N GLY A 409 3.72 2.07 -32.56
CA GLY A 409 4.98 1.84 -33.26
C GLY A 409 6.02 2.93 -33.01
N ASN A 410 5.60 4.20 -33.01
CA ASN A 410 6.47 5.34 -32.70
C ASN A 410 7.02 5.29 -31.27
N MET A 411 6.24 4.76 -30.32
CA MET A 411 6.70 4.49 -28.95
C MET A 411 7.58 3.22 -28.83
N GLY A 412 7.87 2.55 -29.94
CA GLY A 412 8.69 1.34 -29.99
C GLY A 412 7.94 0.06 -29.59
N ILE A 413 6.61 0.10 -29.50
CA ILE A 413 5.82 -1.04 -29.03
C ILE A 413 5.53 -1.98 -30.20
N THR A 414 5.58 -3.29 -29.94
CA THR A 414 5.02 -4.35 -30.81
C THR A 414 3.98 -5.16 -30.03
N ALA A 415 3.23 -6.03 -30.69
CA ALA A 415 2.27 -6.91 -30.03
C ALA A 415 2.91 -7.85 -28.99
N ASP A 416 4.18 -8.18 -29.20
CA ASP A 416 4.97 -9.10 -28.36
C ASP A 416 5.88 -8.37 -27.37
N THR A 417 5.84 -7.04 -27.26
CA THR A 417 6.65 -6.32 -26.27
C THR A 417 6.02 -6.46 -24.88
N THR A 418 6.80 -6.80 -23.84
CA THR A 418 6.34 -6.60 -22.46
C THR A 418 6.39 -5.12 -22.12
N VAL A 419 5.25 -4.53 -21.76
CA VAL A 419 5.16 -3.12 -21.40
C VAL A 419 4.77 -2.99 -19.94
N VAL A 420 5.60 -2.32 -19.13
CA VAL A 420 5.23 -1.91 -17.77
C VAL A 420 4.77 -0.46 -17.82
N VAL A 421 3.55 -0.18 -17.37
CA VAL A 421 3.03 1.19 -17.28
C VAL A 421 2.90 1.60 -15.82
N TYR A 422 3.18 2.88 -15.55
CA TYR A 422 2.98 3.48 -14.24
C TYR A 422 2.72 4.98 -14.39
N SER A 423 2.17 5.57 -13.34
CA SER A 423 1.95 7.01 -13.22
C SER A 423 1.73 7.32 -11.75
N ASN A 424 1.93 8.58 -11.37
CA ASN A 424 1.42 9.09 -10.09
C ASN A 424 -0.10 9.31 -10.13
N SER A 425 -0.73 9.16 -11.30
CA SER A 425 -2.17 9.12 -11.46
C SER A 425 -2.66 7.74 -11.95
N ARG A 426 -3.52 7.09 -11.16
CA ARG A 426 -3.88 5.68 -11.39
C ARG A 426 -4.80 5.56 -12.60
N ILE A 427 -5.65 6.56 -12.82
CA ILE A 427 -6.47 6.65 -14.03
C ILE A 427 -5.65 6.85 -15.31
N PHE A 428 -4.51 7.57 -15.28
CA PHE A 428 -3.62 7.71 -16.44
C PHE A 428 -2.88 6.41 -16.74
N ALA A 429 -2.30 5.76 -15.72
CA ALA A 429 -1.68 4.45 -15.87
C ALA A 429 -2.69 3.41 -16.39
N ALA A 430 -3.92 3.41 -15.87
CA ALA A 430 -4.96 2.48 -16.30
C ALA A 430 -5.45 2.79 -17.72
N ARG A 431 -5.51 4.06 -18.10
CA ARG A 431 -5.85 4.50 -19.47
C ARG A 431 -4.82 3.96 -20.46
N LEU A 432 -3.53 4.20 -20.24
CA LEU A 432 -2.49 3.67 -21.12
C LEU A 432 -2.49 2.14 -21.13
N TRP A 433 -2.59 1.50 -19.96
CA TRP A 433 -2.72 0.05 -19.86
C TRP A 433 -3.86 -0.48 -20.75
N TRP A 434 -5.05 0.12 -20.64
CA TRP A 434 -6.22 -0.29 -21.41
C TRP A 434 -6.03 -0.04 -22.90
N ILE A 435 -5.46 1.09 -23.32
CA ILE A 435 -5.17 1.40 -24.73
C ILE A 435 -4.27 0.34 -25.33
N LEU A 436 -3.19 -0.05 -24.63
CA LEU A 436 -2.25 -1.05 -25.12
C LEU A 436 -2.87 -2.46 -25.18
N LYS A 437 -3.66 -2.83 -24.17
CA LYS A 437 -4.42 -4.09 -24.18
C LYS A 437 -5.46 -4.11 -25.31
N TYR A 438 -6.20 -3.01 -25.52
CA TYR A 438 -7.11 -2.85 -26.64
C TYR A 438 -6.36 -2.92 -27.96
N GLY A 439 -5.19 -2.28 -28.08
CA GLY A 439 -4.33 -2.30 -29.27
C GLY A 439 -3.81 -3.68 -29.65
N GLY A 440 -3.82 -4.64 -28.71
CA GLY A 440 -3.39 -6.02 -28.94
C GLY A 440 -2.05 -6.40 -28.34
N VAL A 441 -1.47 -5.56 -27.46
CA VAL A 441 -0.24 -5.92 -26.74
C VAL A 441 -0.54 -7.07 -25.78
N LYS A 442 0.21 -8.16 -25.92
CA LYS A 442 -0.03 -9.40 -25.19
C LYS A 442 0.30 -9.25 -23.71
N ASP A 443 1.44 -8.63 -23.41
CA ASP A 443 1.93 -8.49 -22.05
C ASP A 443 2.04 -7.01 -21.62
N VAL A 444 1.05 -6.53 -20.86
CA VAL A 444 1.05 -5.17 -20.29
C VAL A 444 0.84 -5.28 -18.79
N ARG A 445 1.83 -4.81 -18.04
CA ARG A 445 1.88 -4.78 -16.58
C ARG A 445 1.56 -3.38 -16.07
N PHE A 446 0.95 -3.31 -14.90
CA PHE A 446 0.64 -2.08 -14.19
C PHE A 446 1.46 -2.07 -12.88
N LEU A 447 2.36 -1.10 -12.70
CA LEU A 447 3.06 -0.94 -11.43
C LEU A 447 2.14 -0.31 -10.38
N ASN A 448 1.78 -1.09 -9.36
CA ASN A 448 0.96 -0.62 -8.26
C ASN A 448 1.71 0.45 -7.44
N GLY A 449 1.05 1.59 -7.19
CA GLY A 449 1.63 2.70 -6.42
C GLY A 449 2.56 3.65 -7.19
N GLY A 450 2.79 3.44 -8.48
CA GLY A 450 3.53 4.40 -9.32
C GLY A 450 4.99 4.60 -8.92
N TYR A 451 5.52 5.82 -9.14
CA TYR A 451 6.92 6.14 -8.80
C TYR A 451 7.14 6.29 -7.30
N GLU A 452 6.12 6.73 -6.56
CA GLU A 452 6.17 6.84 -5.10
C GLU A 452 6.48 5.48 -4.46
N ALA A 453 5.78 4.42 -4.88
CA ALA A 453 6.08 3.06 -4.42
C ALA A 453 7.50 2.59 -4.80
N TRP A 454 8.02 3.02 -5.96
CA TRP A 454 9.40 2.73 -6.36
C TRP A 454 10.43 3.35 -5.40
N THR A 455 10.24 4.63 -5.06
CA THR A 455 11.12 5.33 -4.13
C THR A 455 10.98 4.82 -2.70
N ASP A 456 9.76 4.48 -2.27
CA ASP A 456 9.48 3.92 -0.94
C ASP A 456 10.09 2.53 -0.76
N ALA A 457 10.24 1.77 -1.84
CA ALA A 457 10.99 0.53 -1.86
C ALA A 457 12.52 0.73 -1.80
N GLY A 458 12.99 1.98 -1.75
CA GLY A 458 14.41 2.34 -1.64
C GLY A 458 15.19 2.23 -2.94
N PHE A 459 14.49 2.15 -4.09
CA PHE A 459 15.16 2.07 -5.38
C PHE A 459 15.48 3.45 -5.94
N ALA A 460 16.67 3.57 -6.54
CA ALA A 460 17.08 4.80 -7.20
C ALA A 460 16.26 5.06 -8.46
N GLY A 461 15.85 6.30 -8.67
CA GLY A 461 15.39 6.80 -9.96
C GLY A 461 16.51 7.43 -10.78
N GLU A 462 16.14 7.97 -11.94
CA GLU A 462 16.97 8.85 -12.75
C GLU A 462 16.17 10.05 -13.25
N THR A 463 16.87 11.06 -13.80
CA THR A 463 16.26 12.31 -14.31
C THR A 463 16.54 12.55 -15.79
N LYS A 464 17.29 11.64 -16.42
CA LYS A 464 17.64 11.74 -17.84
C LYS A 464 16.42 11.37 -18.68
N ILE A 465 15.99 12.27 -19.57
CA ILE A 465 14.94 11.96 -20.54
C ILE A 465 15.37 10.78 -21.42
N ASN A 466 14.50 9.78 -21.52
CA ASN A 466 14.66 8.64 -22.41
C ASN A 466 13.65 8.70 -23.56
N ASP A 467 14.16 8.67 -24.79
CA ASP A 467 13.35 8.69 -25.99
C ASP A 467 12.98 7.26 -26.44
N PRO A 468 11.76 7.04 -26.96
CA PRO A 468 11.42 5.77 -27.58
C PRO A 468 12.23 5.54 -28.85
N VAL A 469 12.48 4.26 -29.16
CA VAL A 469 13.05 3.86 -30.45
C VAL A 469 11.91 3.31 -31.33
N PRO A 470 11.49 4.04 -32.38
CA PRO A 470 10.36 3.65 -33.21
C PRO A 470 10.51 2.27 -33.86
N THR A 471 9.38 1.62 -34.09
CA THR A 471 9.26 0.34 -34.78
C THR A 471 7.93 0.26 -35.52
N THR A 472 7.71 -0.81 -36.27
CA THR A 472 6.42 -1.07 -36.91
C THR A 472 5.55 -1.92 -35.99
N TYR A 473 4.37 -1.41 -35.63
CA TYR A 473 3.39 -2.19 -34.89
C TYR A 473 2.74 -3.25 -35.80
N SER A 474 2.63 -4.49 -35.31
CA SER A 474 2.14 -5.66 -36.06
C SER A 474 1.00 -6.41 -35.36
N GLY A 475 0.39 -5.81 -34.33
CA GLY A 475 -0.74 -6.40 -33.60
C GLY A 475 -2.10 -6.09 -34.22
N THR A 476 -3.15 -6.66 -33.61
CA THR A 476 -4.53 -6.34 -33.95
C THR A 476 -5.31 -5.93 -32.72
N VAL A 477 -6.17 -4.92 -32.87
CA VAL A 477 -7.07 -4.51 -31.79
C VAL A 477 -7.92 -5.68 -31.28
N THR A 478 -8.34 -5.58 -30.02
CA THR A 478 -9.25 -6.51 -29.34
C THR A 478 -10.63 -5.85 -29.26
N PRO A 479 -11.54 -6.06 -30.24
CA PRO A 479 -12.80 -5.31 -30.33
C PRO A 479 -13.77 -5.61 -29.17
N ALA A 480 -13.53 -6.69 -28.42
CA ALA A 480 -14.28 -7.03 -27.22
C ALA A 480 -14.01 -6.06 -26.05
N PHE A 481 -12.93 -5.28 -26.06
CA PHE A 481 -12.56 -4.40 -24.94
C PHE A 481 -13.17 -3.00 -25.03
N ILE A 482 -13.70 -2.62 -26.20
CA ILE A 482 -14.30 -1.31 -26.45
C ILE A 482 -15.81 -1.44 -26.69
N ALA A 483 -16.58 -0.50 -26.15
CA ALA A 483 -17.94 -0.22 -26.60
C ALA A 483 -17.91 1.09 -27.39
N THR A 484 -18.37 1.09 -28.64
CA THR A 484 -18.55 2.34 -29.40
C THR A 484 -19.81 3.06 -28.94
N THR A 485 -19.91 4.35 -29.22
CA THR A 485 -21.13 5.12 -28.93
C THR A 485 -22.39 4.45 -29.52
N ASP A 486 -22.30 3.94 -30.75
CA ASP A 486 -23.42 3.23 -31.39
C ASP A 486 -23.75 1.89 -30.71
N HIS A 487 -22.72 1.16 -30.26
CA HIS A 487 -22.93 -0.07 -29.48
C HIS A 487 -23.68 0.23 -28.19
N VAL A 488 -23.26 1.25 -27.43
CA VAL A 488 -23.94 1.67 -26.20
C VAL A 488 -25.37 2.12 -26.50
N PHE A 489 -25.58 2.90 -27.57
CA PHE A 489 -26.91 3.35 -27.99
C PHE A 489 -27.83 2.19 -28.41
N SER A 490 -27.28 1.09 -28.94
CA SER A 490 -28.06 -0.12 -29.22
C SER A 490 -28.43 -0.93 -27.96
N LYS A 491 -27.81 -0.65 -26.82
CA LYS A 491 -27.89 -1.47 -25.59
C LYS A 491 -28.41 -0.75 -24.35
N TYR A 492 -28.44 0.57 -24.30
CA TYR A 492 -28.78 1.31 -23.07
C TYR A 492 -30.19 1.04 -22.50
N THR A 493 -31.11 0.50 -23.29
CA THR A 493 -32.45 0.07 -22.83
C THR A 493 -32.52 -1.41 -22.43
N ASP A 494 -31.51 -2.22 -22.78
CA ASP A 494 -31.46 -3.65 -22.52
C ASP A 494 -30.91 -3.94 -21.11
N THR A 495 -31.69 -3.58 -20.10
CA THR A 495 -31.35 -3.84 -18.69
C THR A 495 -31.45 -5.31 -18.30
N ALA A 496 -32.00 -6.15 -19.18
CA ALA A 496 -32.09 -7.59 -18.97
C ALA A 496 -30.73 -8.28 -19.17
N THR A 497 -29.94 -7.85 -20.16
CA THR A 497 -28.65 -8.49 -20.50
C THR A 497 -27.42 -7.60 -20.32
N VAL A 498 -27.59 -6.28 -20.11
CA VAL A 498 -26.51 -5.31 -20.00
C VAL A 498 -26.65 -4.46 -18.73
N GLN A 499 -25.52 -4.15 -18.09
CA GLN A 499 -25.38 -3.10 -17.08
C GLN A 499 -24.36 -2.07 -17.56
N ILE A 500 -24.76 -0.81 -17.57
CA ILE A 500 -23.87 0.32 -17.88
C ILE A 500 -23.49 0.96 -16.54
N LEU A 501 -22.19 1.08 -16.28
CA LEU A 501 -21.65 1.57 -15.01
C LEU A 501 -21.00 2.94 -15.23
N ASP A 502 -21.57 3.97 -14.60
CA ASP A 502 -21.04 5.34 -14.60
C ASP A 502 -20.06 5.49 -13.43
N THR A 503 -18.78 5.70 -13.74
CA THR A 503 -17.70 5.80 -12.75
C THR A 503 -17.25 7.24 -12.51
N ARG A 504 -18.14 8.20 -12.79
CA ARG A 504 -17.93 9.62 -12.51
C ARG A 504 -18.34 10.00 -11.09
N THR A 505 -18.09 11.25 -10.70
CA THR A 505 -18.56 11.78 -9.43
C THR A 505 -20.10 11.74 -9.33
N GLY A 506 -20.64 11.70 -8.11
CA GLY A 506 -22.09 11.74 -7.90
C GLY A 506 -22.74 13.01 -8.48
N SER A 507 -22.01 14.14 -8.46
CA SER A 507 -22.47 15.41 -9.04
C SER A 507 -22.57 15.37 -10.57
N GLU A 508 -21.65 14.66 -11.24
CA GLU A 508 -21.72 14.41 -12.69
C GLU A 508 -22.87 13.47 -13.03
N TYR A 509 -23.03 12.37 -12.28
CA TYR A 509 -24.12 11.39 -12.46
C TYR A 509 -25.50 12.05 -12.31
N ALA A 510 -25.66 12.90 -11.29
CA ALA A 510 -26.89 13.65 -11.04
C ALA A 510 -27.12 14.81 -12.03
N GLY A 511 -26.16 15.13 -12.90
CA GLY A 511 -26.27 16.21 -13.89
C GLY A 511 -26.19 17.63 -13.30
N ILE A 512 -25.58 17.78 -12.13
CA ILE A 512 -25.35 19.09 -11.48
C ILE A 512 -24.20 19.83 -12.19
N ILE A 513 -23.16 19.09 -12.53
CA ILE A 513 -21.98 19.56 -13.28
C ILE A 513 -21.70 18.62 -14.45
N SER A 514 -20.94 19.08 -15.44
CA SER A 514 -20.42 18.20 -16.51
C SER A 514 -19.21 17.39 -16.05
N GLY A 515 -18.42 17.95 -15.13
CA GLY A 515 -17.15 17.42 -14.65
C GLY A 515 -15.93 17.92 -15.43
N TYR A 516 -16.14 18.63 -16.54
CA TYR A 516 -15.08 18.94 -17.50
C TYR A 516 -15.16 20.38 -17.98
N SER A 517 -14.01 21.07 -18.00
CA SER A 517 -13.89 22.44 -18.48
C SER A 517 -14.20 22.60 -19.97
N TYR A 518 -14.15 21.52 -20.75
CA TYR A 518 -14.38 21.49 -22.20
C TYR A 518 -15.75 20.91 -22.62
N LEU A 519 -16.60 20.50 -21.67
CA LEU A 519 -17.90 19.89 -21.97
C LEU A 519 -19.03 20.63 -21.25
N ALA A 520 -20.00 21.15 -22.00
CA ALA A 520 -21.14 21.86 -21.44
C ALA A 520 -22.26 20.93 -20.96
N ALA A 521 -22.47 19.80 -21.64
CA ALA A 521 -23.59 18.90 -21.38
C ALA A 521 -23.49 18.22 -20.01
N LYS A 522 -24.64 18.14 -19.31
CA LYS A 522 -24.76 17.57 -17.96
C LYS A 522 -25.85 16.50 -17.93
N GLY A 523 -25.61 15.44 -17.18
CA GLY A 523 -26.52 14.30 -17.05
C GLY A 523 -25.79 12.98 -17.17
N ARG A 524 -26.56 11.92 -17.39
CA ARG A 524 -26.07 10.54 -17.53
C ARG A 524 -26.79 9.76 -18.61
N ILE A 525 -26.19 8.65 -19.02
CA ILE A 525 -26.83 7.67 -19.91
C ILE A 525 -28.02 7.03 -19.16
N PRO A 526 -29.22 6.92 -19.77
CA PRO A 526 -30.36 6.30 -19.11
C PRO A 526 -30.07 4.86 -18.68
N ASN A 527 -30.62 4.44 -17.54
CA ASN A 527 -30.39 3.14 -16.90
C ASN A 527 -28.95 2.85 -16.44
N ALA A 528 -28.02 3.82 -16.53
CA ALA A 528 -26.69 3.66 -15.96
C ALA A 528 -26.76 3.54 -14.43
N ILE A 529 -25.99 2.61 -13.89
CA ILE A 529 -25.77 2.42 -12.46
C ILE A 529 -24.59 3.30 -12.04
N TRP A 530 -24.76 4.13 -11.02
CA TRP A 530 -23.62 4.87 -10.46
C TRP A 530 -22.71 3.90 -9.72
N ALA A 531 -21.50 3.71 -10.25
CA ALA A 531 -20.50 2.81 -9.71
C ALA A 531 -19.46 3.54 -8.85
N ASN A 532 -19.87 4.64 -8.20
CA ASN A 532 -19.01 5.54 -7.44
C ASN A 532 -17.95 6.26 -8.29
N ASP A 533 -17.25 7.19 -7.66
CA ASP A 533 -16.20 7.98 -8.31
C ASP A 533 -14.88 7.19 -8.35
N ALA A 534 -14.39 6.94 -9.57
CA ALA A 534 -13.12 6.25 -9.82
C ALA A 534 -11.96 7.21 -10.12
N ASP A 535 -12.10 8.50 -9.82
CA ASP A 535 -10.99 9.45 -9.81
C ASP A 535 -9.97 9.15 -8.71
N ASP A 536 -8.71 9.56 -8.89
CA ASP A 536 -7.66 9.37 -7.90
C ASP A 536 -7.92 10.14 -6.59
N SER A 537 -8.64 11.26 -6.70
CA SER A 537 -9.08 12.04 -5.54
C SER A 537 -10.15 11.32 -4.69
N SER A 538 -10.73 10.24 -5.21
CA SER A 538 -11.70 9.41 -4.50
C SER A 538 -11.02 8.22 -3.82
N ALA A 539 -11.35 8.00 -2.54
CA ALA A 539 -10.86 6.88 -1.74
C ALA A 539 -11.62 5.56 -1.98
N VAL A 540 -12.37 5.45 -3.08
CA VAL A 540 -13.18 4.25 -3.40
C VAL A 540 -12.36 3.21 -4.14
N TYR A 541 -11.56 3.63 -5.13
CA TYR A 541 -10.80 2.74 -6.02
C TYR A 541 -9.29 2.74 -5.75
N ASN A 542 -8.83 3.54 -4.80
CA ASN A 542 -7.42 3.64 -4.42
C ASN A 542 -7.29 3.59 -2.91
N ASP A 543 -6.17 3.06 -2.44
CA ASP A 543 -5.77 3.11 -1.04
C ASP A 543 -4.94 4.37 -0.73
N PRO A 544 -4.80 4.76 0.56
CA PRO A 544 -4.20 6.05 0.93
C PRO A 544 -2.70 6.21 0.62
N ASP A 545 -1.98 5.10 0.44
CA ASP A 545 -0.59 5.07 -0.06
C ASP A 545 -0.52 5.07 -1.59
N GLY A 546 -1.67 5.29 -2.23
CA GLY A 546 -1.82 5.34 -3.66
C GLY A 546 -1.70 3.97 -4.33
N THR A 547 -1.77 2.85 -3.61
CA THR A 547 -1.99 1.58 -4.31
C THR A 547 -3.44 1.46 -4.77
N LEU A 548 -3.71 0.49 -5.63
CA LEU A 548 -5.07 0.09 -5.98
C LEU A 548 -5.77 -0.44 -4.73
N ARG A 549 -7.02 0.00 -4.48
CA ARG A 549 -7.88 -0.61 -3.47
C ARG A 549 -7.95 -2.12 -3.68
N SER A 550 -7.96 -2.90 -2.59
CA SER A 550 -8.12 -4.35 -2.66
C SER A 550 -9.28 -4.78 -3.59
N TYR A 551 -8.99 -5.72 -4.50
CA TYR A 551 -9.95 -6.15 -5.51
C TYR A 551 -11.20 -6.81 -4.91
N THR A 552 -11.09 -7.42 -3.72
CA THR A 552 -12.23 -8.03 -3.03
C THR A 552 -13.19 -6.96 -2.53
N GLU A 553 -12.68 -5.81 -2.09
CA GLU A 553 -13.52 -4.69 -1.68
C GLU A 553 -14.23 -4.05 -2.87
N ILE A 554 -13.54 -3.91 -4.01
CA ILE A 554 -14.17 -3.42 -5.25
C ILE A 554 -15.25 -4.38 -5.74
N ARG A 555 -14.99 -5.69 -5.68
CA ARG A 555 -16.00 -6.71 -5.96
C ARG A 555 -17.22 -6.53 -5.06
N ASP A 556 -17.03 -6.34 -3.77
CA ASP A 556 -18.13 -6.20 -2.80
C ASP A 556 -18.93 -4.91 -3.03
N VAL A 557 -18.26 -3.81 -3.40
CA VAL A 557 -18.91 -2.56 -3.86
C VAL A 557 -19.81 -2.83 -5.06
N TRP A 558 -19.31 -3.53 -6.09
CA TRP A 558 -20.11 -3.86 -7.27
C TRP A 558 -21.26 -4.83 -6.97
N GLN A 559 -21.03 -5.82 -6.11
CA GLN A 559 -22.09 -6.75 -5.70
C GLN A 559 -23.24 -6.02 -4.96
N ALA A 560 -22.91 -5.04 -4.11
CA ALA A 560 -23.89 -4.20 -3.42
C ALA A 560 -24.74 -3.37 -4.40
N LEU A 561 -24.18 -3.02 -5.56
CA LEU A 561 -24.90 -2.36 -6.67
C LEU A 561 -25.66 -3.33 -7.59
N GLY A 562 -25.63 -4.63 -7.30
CA GLY A 562 -26.28 -5.66 -8.12
C GLY A 562 -25.49 -6.10 -9.35
N VAL A 563 -24.20 -5.76 -9.43
CA VAL A 563 -23.27 -6.23 -10.47
C VAL A 563 -22.58 -7.48 -9.93
N LYS A 564 -23.11 -8.66 -10.29
CA LYS A 564 -22.79 -9.94 -9.66
C LYS A 564 -22.23 -10.95 -10.65
N SER A 565 -21.62 -11.99 -10.11
CA SER A 565 -21.07 -13.14 -10.82
C SER A 565 -21.50 -14.39 -10.03
N THR A 566 -22.67 -14.93 -10.39
CA THR A 566 -23.31 -16.05 -9.69
C THR A 566 -23.34 -17.33 -10.53
N VAL A 567 -23.31 -17.20 -11.86
CA VAL A 567 -23.39 -18.35 -12.78
C VAL A 567 -22.01 -18.83 -13.22
N SER A 568 -21.04 -17.94 -13.35
CA SER A 568 -19.68 -18.25 -13.81
C SER A 568 -18.65 -17.32 -13.17
N SER A 569 -17.51 -17.85 -12.73
CA SER A 569 -16.46 -17.08 -12.04
C SER A 569 -15.69 -16.11 -12.94
N ASN A 570 -15.68 -16.32 -14.26
CA ASN A 570 -15.02 -15.44 -15.23
C ASN A 570 -16.00 -14.52 -15.97
N LEU A 571 -17.27 -14.47 -15.57
CA LEU A 571 -18.28 -13.62 -16.18
C LEU A 571 -19.13 -12.93 -15.11
N PHE A 572 -19.50 -11.69 -15.35
CA PHE A 572 -20.67 -11.11 -14.70
C PHE A 572 -21.95 -11.76 -15.23
N ASP A 573 -23.01 -11.76 -14.43
CA ASP A 573 -24.31 -12.31 -14.81
C ASP A 573 -24.92 -11.56 -16.02
N LYS A 574 -24.52 -10.30 -16.23
CA LYS A 574 -24.86 -9.44 -17.37
C LYS A 574 -23.60 -8.89 -18.00
N ASN A 575 -23.65 -8.53 -19.29
CA ASN A 575 -22.54 -7.81 -19.92
C ASN A 575 -22.38 -6.45 -19.25
N VAL A 576 -21.14 -6.08 -18.93
CA VAL A 576 -20.85 -4.82 -18.23
C VAL A 576 -20.15 -3.84 -19.17
N ILE A 577 -20.65 -2.61 -19.23
CA ILE A 577 -20.02 -1.50 -19.95
C ILE A 577 -19.66 -0.42 -18.95
N PHE A 578 -18.37 -0.21 -18.71
CA PHE A 578 -17.89 0.90 -17.89
C PHE A 578 -17.78 2.17 -18.73
N TYR A 579 -18.16 3.32 -18.18
CA TYR A 579 -17.94 4.62 -18.82
C TYR A 579 -17.71 5.73 -17.78
N CYS A 580 -16.99 6.77 -18.21
CA CYS A 580 -16.90 8.03 -17.48
C CYS A 580 -17.13 9.20 -18.46
N GLY A 581 -16.45 10.33 -18.33
CA GLY A 581 -16.57 11.41 -19.31
C GLY A 581 -15.88 11.14 -20.64
N GLY A 582 -14.64 10.64 -20.60
CA GLY A 582 -13.78 10.41 -21.78
C GLY A 582 -12.84 9.20 -21.66
N GLY A 583 -13.21 8.20 -20.86
CA GLY A 583 -12.56 6.88 -20.87
C GLY A 583 -11.47 6.62 -19.84
N TYR A 584 -10.95 7.63 -19.14
CA TYR A 584 -9.85 7.49 -18.15
C TYR A 584 -10.28 6.72 -16.89
N ARG A 585 -11.22 7.27 -16.12
CA ARG A 585 -11.77 6.62 -14.91
C ARG A 585 -12.38 5.23 -15.21
N SER A 586 -13.00 5.04 -16.36
CA SER A 586 -13.58 3.75 -16.75
C SER A 586 -12.53 2.72 -17.19
N SER A 587 -11.35 3.14 -17.64
CA SER A 587 -10.21 2.24 -17.84
C SER A 587 -9.72 1.64 -16.52
N LEU A 588 -9.75 2.38 -15.41
CA LEU A 588 -9.41 1.86 -14.08
C LEU A 588 -10.41 0.78 -13.61
N THR A 589 -11.71 1.03 -13.74
CA THR A 589 -12.71 0.01 -13.40
C THR A 589 -12.68 -1.19 -14.35
N PHE A 590 -12.35 -0.98 -15.61
CA PHE A 590 -12.09 -2.09 -16.54
C PHE A 590 -10.88 -2.92 -16.08
N LEU A 591 -9.78 -2.29 -15.66
CA LEU A 591 -8.59 -2.96 -15.13
C LEU A 591 -8.95 -3.85 -13.92
N TYR A 592 -9.77 -3.36 -12.99
CA TYR A 592 -10.28 -4.17 -11.88
C TYR A 592 -11.05 -5.40 -12.33
N ALA A 593 -11.98 -5.23 -13.28
CA ALA A 593 -12.74 -6.36 -13.78
C ALA A 593 -11.85 -7.37 -14.52
N TYR A 594 -10.89 -6.88 -15.30
CA TYR A 594 -9.89 -7.70 -15.98
C TYR A 594 -9.04 -8.48 -14.97
N LEU A 595 -8.54 -7.81 -13.92
CA LEU A 595 -7.75 -8.39 -12.83
C LEU A 595 -8.49 -9.55 -12.15
N MET A 596 -9.78 -9.37 -11.87
CA MET A 596 -10.65 -10.40 -11.30
C MET A 596 -10.94 -11.55 -12.27
N GLY A 597 -10.66 -11.38 -13.56
CA GLY A 597 -10.83 -12.41 -14.58
C GLY A 597 -12.15 -12.32 -15.35
N TYR A 598 -12.88 -11.21 -15.26
CA TYR A 598 -14.12 -11.02 -16.01
C TYR A 598 -13.84 -10.78 -17.50
N ASP A 599 -14.54 -11.51 -18.37
CA ASP A 599 -14.36 -11.47 -19.82
C ASP A 599 -15.47 -10.70 -20.57
N ASN A 600 -16.66 -10.57 -19.99
CA ASN A 600 -17.81 -9.89 -20.60
C ASN A 600 -17.89 -8.40 -20.21
N VAL A 601 -16.75 -7.72 -20.28
CA VAL A 601 -16.60 -6.30 -19.94
C VAL A 601 -16.13 -5.47 -21.13
N ARG A 602 -16.67 -4.26 -21.27
CA ARG A 602 -16.25 -3.27 -22.28
C ARG A 602 -16.00 -1.92 -21.62
N ASN A 603 -15.03 -1.17 -22.13
CA ASN A 603 -14.86 0.24 -21.81
C ASN A 603 -15.51 1.09 -22.91
N TYR A 604 -16.47 1.95 -22.55
CA TYR A 604 -16.97 2.98 -23.44
C TYR A 604 -16.03 4.19 -23.40
N SER A 605 -15.03 4.17 -24.29
CA SER A 605 -13.93 5.14 -24.28
C SER A 605 -14.39 6.59 -24.52
N ASP A 606 -15.35 6.84 -25.41
CA ASP A 606 -15.82 8.22 -25.68
C ASP A 606 -16.66 8.79 -24.53
N GLY A 607 -17.19 7.92 -23.67
CA GLY A 607 -17.92 8.26 -22.45
C GLY A 607 -19.11 9.21 -22.64
N TRP A 608 -19.40 9.98 -21.59
CA TRP A 608 -20.46 10.98 -21.58
C TRP A 608 -20.24 12.06 -22.65
N ALA A 609 -18.99 12.43 -22.96
CA ALA A 609 -18.69 13.40 -24.01
C ALA A 609 -19.17 12.90 -25.38
N GLY A 610 -18.88 11.63 -25.72
CA GLY A 610 -19.34 10.99 -26.95
C GLY A 610 -20.84 10.80 -27.01
N TRP A 611 -21.45 10.47 -25.86
CA TRP A 611 -22.88 10.26 -25.75
C TRP A 611 -23.68 11.54 -25.95
N SER A 612 -23.31 12.61 -25.25
CA SER A 612 -24.15 13.79 -25.01
C SER A 612 -24.05 14.87 -26.08
N THR A 613 -22.91 14.98 -26.77
CA THR A 613 -22.66 16.08 -27.70
C THR A 613 -22.14 15.61 -29.04
N THR A 614 -22.27 16.46 -30.05
CA THR A 614 -21.47 16.49 -31.28
C THR A 614 -20.78 17.86 -31.35
N TYR A 615 -19.62 17.93 -32.01
CA TYR A 615 -18.91 19.20 -32.19
C TYR A 615 -18.84 19.49 -33.68
N ILE A 616 -19.10 20.75 -34.02
CA ILE A 616 -18.92 21.28 -35.37
C ILE A 616 -17.85 22.35 -35.27
N GLU A 617 -16.82 22.24 -36.11
CA GLU A 617 -15.80 23.28 -36.22
C GLU A 617 -16.44 24.57 -36.74
N ASP A 618 -16.30 25.65 -35.98
CA ASP A 618 -16.71 26.99 -36.36
C ASP A 618 -15.65 27.96 -35.85
N PRO A 619 -14.72 28.41 -36.72
CA PRO A 619 -13.63 29.30 -36.33
C PRO A 619 -14.09 30.63 -35.73
N ASN A 620 -15.35 31.03 -35.93
CA ASN A 620 -15.91 32.27 -35.38
C ASN A 620 -16.59 32.05 -34.02
N TYR A 621 -16.79 30.80 -33.61
CA TYR A 621 -17.35 30.48 -32.31
C TYR A 621 -16.32 30.83 -31.23
N THR A 622 -16.63 31.79 -30.36
CA THR A 622 -15.69 32.27 -29.33
C THR A 622 -16.17 31.98 -27.91
N GLU A 623 -17.37 31.43 -27.77
CA GLU A 623 -17.99 31.18 -26.47
C GLU A 623 -17.36 29.96 -25.77
N PRO A 624 -17.15 30.03 -24.45
CA PRO A 624 -16.75 28.86 -23.68
C PRO A 624 -17.86 27.77 -23.71
N PRO A 625 -17.54 26.50 -23.46
CA PRO A 625 -16.25 26.01 -22.97
C PRO A 625 -15.24 25.68 -24.08
N THR A 626 -15.66 25.71 -25.35
CA THR A 626 -14.80 25.29 -26.47
C THR A 626 -14.77 26.30 -27.62
N PRO A 627 -14.05 27.42 -27.48
CA PRO A 627 -13.79 28.33 -28.59
C PRO A 627 -13.27 27.59 -29.84
N GLY A 628 -13.74 28.01 -31.02
CA GLY A 628 -13.52 27.37 -32.31
C GLY A 628 -14.46 26.21 -32.62
N TRP A 629 -15.27 25.76 -31.65
CA TRP A 629 -16.11 24.57 -31.81
C TRP A 629 -17.49 24.71 -31.17
N LEU A 630 -18.52 24.66 -31.99
CA LEU A 630 -19.90 24.67 -31.54
C LEU A 630 -20.27 23.29 -30.96
N GLN A 631 -20.69 23.28 -29.69
CA GLN A 631 -21.24 22.10 -29.02
C GLN A 631 -22.74 21.97 -29.30
N LEU A 632 -23.11 20.94 -30.05
CA LEU A 632 -24.51 20.60 -30.30
C LEU A 632 -24.93 19.36 -29.50
N PRO A 633 -26.19 19.28 -29.03
CA PRO A 633 -26.72 18.04 -28.48
C PRO A 633 -26.63 16.91 -29.51
N SER A 634 -26.24 15.71 -29.07
CA SER A 634 -26.17 14.54 -29.95
C SER A 634 -27.54 14.00 -30.39
N GLY A 635 -28.62 14.44 -29.72
CA GLY A 635 -29.98 13.90 -29.87
C GLY A 635 -30.23 12.59 -29.11
N ARG A 636 -29.21 12.02 -28.43
CA ARG A 636 -29.39 10.82 -27.60
C ARG A 636 -30.06 11.17 -26.26
N PRO A 637 -30.89 10.27 -25.70
CA PRO A 637 -31.58 10.54 -24.45
C PRO A 637 -30.60 10.55 -23.27
N PHE A 638 -30.91 11.35 -22.25
CA PHE A 638 -30.15 11.38 -21.01
C PHE A 638 -31.05 11.73 -19.83
N LEU A 639 -30.56 11.47 -18.62
CA LEU A 639 -31.25 11.77 -17.36
C LEU A 639 -30.45 12.76 -16.51
N THR A 640 -31.16 13.46 -15.63
CA THR A 640 -30.61 14.29 -14.54
C THR A 640 -31.32 13.92 -13.23
N GLY A 641 -30.79 14.34 -12.09
CA GLY A 641 -31.21 13.84 -10.77
C GLY A 641 -30.67 12.44 -10.47
N TRP A 642 -30.97 11.90 -9.29
CA TRP A 642 -30.54 10.55 -8.87
C TRP A 642 -31.39 9.45 -9.49
#